data_AF-A0A2T4JNE0-F1
#
_entry.id   AF-A0A2T4JNE0-F1
#
_cell.length_a   1.000
_cell.length_b   1.000
_cell.length_c   1.000
_cell.angle_alpha   90.00
_cell.angle_beta   90.00
_cell.angle_gamma   90.00
#
_symmetry.space_group_name_H-M   'P 1'
#
loop_
_entity.id
_entity.type
_entity.pdbx_description
1 polymer ?
#
loop_
_entity_poly.entity_id
_entity_poly.type
_entity_poly.pdbx_seq_one_letter_code
_entity_poly.pdbx_strand_id
1 'polypeptide(L)'
;MSQDFGFVEWFRPGEHDRVEEALAGIRGSGARHLRTHLSWAEYVAPGGEEWFDWLLPRLGGEIDLLPCVHYTPPSLSRTGKTSGAPHDLKAYADFVDHILTRHGRQFSHVELWNEPNNLLDWDWRQDADFQLFCEMVGGAAYWVKQRGWKAVLGGPCPFDPLWLNLMGQRGVLAECAAVGFHGFPGTWDSEEAAWGGWDLHLGEMRAVLDRHNPEAEIWITETGYSTWRNDEVEQARRFGRALKAPAARVYWYGWRDLAADVAVQEGLWFDPRHYHLGAVDAANQPKLLARLLAAGGVASVTEVTRLAAPTLSAAVKPVVVTGGSGFIGSNLADDLLTAGQEVILIDNLSRPGVDDNLRWLKARHGERLHPVVADLRDARAMTEAMRDASAVFHLAGQTAVTTSLQNPVDDFEINARGTLNVLEAIRATGRAVPVIFASTNKVYGALEDVAMVAEDDRHMPADPALAAGVGEDRPLSFCTPYGCSKGVADQYVLDYAKSYGIPSAVLRMSCIYGPRQFGTEDQGWVAHFLIQALKGNAISVYGDGRQVRDVLHVADAVAAYRRLMAHLEAGGGSRAFNLGGGPRNAVSLRQVIREIERLTGRPLEVGFADWRQGDQLYFVADTAALEAETGWSAGIGWREGLAGLADWLAEHRGLGRPEPARRRA
;
A
#
# COMPACT_ATOMS: atom_id res chain seq x y z
N MET A 1 25.79 -5.66 -5.85
CA MET A 1 25.34 -6.57 -6.91
C MET A 1 23.85 -6.33 -7.09
N SER A 2 23.37 -6.08 -8.31
CA SER A 2 21.92 -6.12 -8.55
C SER A 2 21.50 -7.57 -8.28
N GLN A 3 20.60 -7.79 -7.33
CA GLN A 3 20.08 -9.14 -7.07
C GLN A 3 18.95 -9.37 -8.05
N ASP A 4 19.18 -10.24 -9.03
CA ASP A 4 18.14 -10.67 -9.97
C ASP A 4 17.03 -11.40 -9.19
N PHE A 5 15.78 -11.15 -9.58
CA PHE A 5 14.61 -11.70 -8.94
C PHE A 5 13.51 -11.98 -9.95
N GLY A 6 12.54 -12.80 -9.57
CA GLY A 6 11.35 -13.09 -10.34
C GLY A 6 10.07 -13.00 -9.53
N PHE A 7 8.95 -13.19 -10.22
CA PHE A 7 7.65 -13.39 -9.60
C PHE A 7 7.13 -14.80 -9.86
N VAL A 8 6.25 -15.27 -8.98
CA VAL A 8 5.36 -16.41 -9.22
C VAL A 8 3.98 -15.85 -9.53
N GLU A 9 3.41 -16.21 -10.68
CA GLU A 9 2.02 -15.85 -11.03
C GLU A 9 1.37 -17.05 -11.72
N TRP A 10 0.16 -17.40 -11.30
CA TRP A 10 -0.60 -18.53 -11.87
C TRP A 10 -1.76 -17.99 -12.71
N PHE A 11 -1.73 -18.29 -14.01
CA PHE A 11 -2.72 -17.79 -14.97
C PHE A 11 -3.67 -18.88 -15.42
N ARG A 12 -4.96 -18.70 -15.15
CA ARG A 12 -6.00 -19.68 -15.49
C ARG A 12 -6.37 -19.58 -16.97
N PRO A 13 -6.81 -20.70 -17.58
CA PRO A 13 -7.31 -20.69 -18.95
C PRO A 13 -8.33 -19.58 -19.22
N GLY A 14 -8.06 -18.76 -20.24
CA GLY A 14 -8.91 -17.65 -20.67
C GLY A 14 -8.55 -16.28 -20.08
N GLU A 15 -7.61 -16.20 -19.13
CA GLU A 15 -7.18 -14.95 -18.50
C GLU A 15 -6.20 -14.12 -19.36
N HIS A 16 -6.48 -13.96 -20.66
CA HIS A 16 -5.58 -13.28 -21.61
C HIS A 16 -5.22 -11.84 -21.18
N ASP A 17 -6.23 -11.04 -20.81
CA ASP A 17 -6.02 -9.64 -20.41
C ASP A 17 -5.20 -9.53 -19.12
N ARG A 18 -5.45 -10.43 -18.16
CA ARG A 18 -4.70 -10.49 -16.89
C ARG A 18 -3.23 -10.84 -17.14
N VAL A 19 -2.95 -11.74 -18.09
CA VAL A 19 -1.57 -12.10 -18.47
C VAL A 19 -0.83 -10.87 -19.01
N GLU A 20 -1.45 -10.10 -19.91
CA GLU A 20 -0.85 -8.89 -20.47
C GLU A 20 -0.58 -7.82 -19.39
N GLU A 21 -1.57 -7.56 -18.54
CA GLU A 21 -1.47 -6.59 -17.44
C GLU A 21 -0.36 -6.98 -16.44
N ALA A 22 -0.35 -8.25 -16.00
CA ALA A 22 0.61 -8.75 -15.03
C ALA A 22 2.02 -8.78 -15.63
N LEU A 23 2.20 -9.25 -16.87
CA LEU A 23 3.51 -9.32 -17.51
C LEU A 23 4.12 -7.92 -17.69
N ALA A 24 3.31 -6.93 -18.10
CA ALA A 24 3.76 -5.55 -18.19
C ALA A 24 4.22 -4.99 -16.83
N GLY A 25 3.44 -5.23 -15.77
CA GLY A 25 3.77 -4.82 -14.40
C GLY A 25 5.05 -5.50 -13.86
N ILE A 26 5.13 -6.82 -14.00
CA ILE A 26 6.29 -7.64 -13.59
C ILE A 26 7.56 -7.14 -14.30
N ARG A 27 7.54 -6.93 -15.62
CA ARG A 27 8.70 -6.40 -16.36
C ARG A 27 9.03 -4.98 -15.93
N GLY A 28 8.02 -4.13 -15.74
CA GLY A 28 8.17 -2.75 -15.26
C GLY A 28 8.80 -2.66 -13.87
N SER A 29 8.63 -3.68 -13.03
CA SER A 29 9.26 -3.77 -11.71
C SER A 29 10.77 -4.06 -11.75
N GLY A 30 11.29 -4.46 -12.91
CA GLY A 30 12.69 -4.89 -13.09
C GLY A 30 12.93 -6.40 -12.88
N ALA A 31 11.87 -7.18 -12.64
CA ALA A 31 11.97 -8.64 -12.54
C ALA A 31 12.54 -9.26 -13.83
N ARG A 32 13.36 -10.29 -13.67
CA ARG A 32 14.03 -11.01 -14.77
C ARG A 32 13.46 -12.40 -15.02
N HIS A 33 12.82 -12.98 -14.01
CA HIS A 33 12.29 -14.32 -14.07
C HIS A 33 10.78 -14.34 -13.80
N LEU A 34 10.10 -15.31 -14.37
CA LEU A 34 8.70 -15.60 -14.06
C LEU A 34 8.54 -17.10 -13.87
N ARG A 35 8.01 -17.51 -12.73
CA ARG A 35 7.55 -18.87 -12.49
C ARG A 35 6.03 -18.91 -12.67
N THR A 36 5.55 -19.84 -13.48
CA THR A 36 4.11 -20.03 -13.71
C THR A 36 3.77 -21.51 -13.66
N HIS A 37 2.52 -21.81 -13.34
CA HIS A 37 2.01 -23.17 -13.37
C HIS A 37 1.89 -23.72 -14.80
N LEU A 38 1.96 -25.04 -14.94
CA LEU A 38 1.63 -25.80 -16.13
C LEU A 38 0.99 -27.11 -15.64
N SER A 39 -0.32 -27.07 -15.41
CA SER A 39 -1.08 -28.22 -14.92
C SER A 39 -1.31 -29.24 -16.02
N TRP A 40 -0.84 -30.48 -15.83
CA TRP A 40 -1.11 -31.58 -16.75
C TRP A 40 -2.61 -31.87 -16.85
N ALA A 41 -3.32 -31.78 -15.72
CA ALA A 41 -4.78 -31.88 -15.68
C ALA A 41 -5.50 -30.80 -16.50
N GLU A 42 -5.06 -29.54 -16.43
CA GLU A 42 -5.66 -28.45 -17.22
C GLU A 42 -5.26 -28.54 -18.70
N TYR A 43 -4.03 -28.94 -19.00
CA TYR A 43 -3.55 -29.09 -20.39
C TYR A 43 -4.41 -30.08 -21.18
N VAL A 44 -4.78 -31.21 -20.57
CA VAL A 44 -5.63 -32.22 -21.24
C VAL A 44 -7.13 -31.91 -21.18
N ALA A 45 -7.53 -30.89 -20.42
CA ALA A 45 -8.92 -30.44 -20.40
C ALA A 45 -9.28 -29.71 -21.70
N PRO A 46 -10.58 -29.60 -22.05
CA PRO A 46 -10.99 -28.86 -23.25
C PRO A 46 -10.45 -27.43 -23.27
N GLY A 47 -9.76 -27.04 -24.34
CA GLY A 47 -9.12 -25.73 -24.50
C GLY A 47 -7.77 -25.56 -23.78
N GLY A 48 -7.32 -26.55 -23.01
CA GLY A 48 -6.07 -26.50 -22.26
C GLY A 48 -4.82 -26.39 -23.14
N GLU A 49 -4.71 -27.25 -24.16
CA GLU A 49 -3.59 -27.19 -25.12
C GLU A 49 -3.51 -25.82 -25.82
N GLU A 50 -4.65 -25.29 -26.28
CA GLU A 50 -4.74 -23.99 -26.97
C GLU A 50 -4.32 -22.85 -26.04
N TRP A 51 -4.68 -22.94 -24.74
CA TRP A 51 -4.25 -21.98 -23.72
C TRP A 51 -2.74 -21.97 -23.54
N PHE A 52 -2.10 -23.14 -23.34
CA PHE A 52 -0.65 -23.21 -23.12
C PHE A 52 0.17 -22.95 -24.40
N ASP A 53 -0.40 -23.25 -25.59
CA ASP A 53 0.14 -22.85 -26.89
C ASP A 53 0.26 -21.34 -27.06
N TRP A 54 -0.67 -20.59 -26.47
CA TRP A 54 -0.60 -19.15 -26.44
C TRP A 54 0.28 -18.66 -25.28
N LEU A 55 0.05 -19.17 -24.06
CA LEU A 55 0.65 -18.64 -22.83
C LEU A 55 2.18 -18.80 -22.81
N LEU A 56 2.72 -19.98 -23.09
CA LEU A 56 4.16 -20.23 -22.91
C LEU A 56 5.04 -19.45 -23.89
N PRO A 57 4.73 -19.37 -25.20
CA PRO A 57 5.46 -18.49 -26.11
C PRO A 57 5.26 -17.00 -25.79
N ARG A 58 4.07 -16.62 -25.34
CA ARG A 58 3.78 -15.23 -24.94
C ARG A 58 4.68 -14.79 -23.79
N LEU A 59 4.78 -15.61 -22.72
CA LEU A 59 5.61 -15.30 -21.56
C LEU A 59 7.10 -15.42 -21.88
N GLY A 60 7.54 -16.57 -22.43
CA GLY A 60 8.96 -16.85 -22.67
C GLY A 60 9.61 -15.96 -23.73
N GLY A 61 8.81 -15.30 -24.58
CA GLY A 61 9.31 -14.27 -25.50
C GLY A 61 9.74 -12.97 -24.82
N GLU A 62 9.35 -12.72 -23.57
CA GLU A 62 9.59 -11.46 -22.87
C GLU A 62 10.32 -11.57 -21.52
N ILE A 63 10.30 -12.73 -20.88
CA ILE A 63 10.89 -12.95 -19.55
C ILE A 63 11.45 -14.38 -19.42
N ASP A 64 12.50 -14.58 -18.60
CA ASP A 64 13.06 -15.93 -18.37
C ASP A 64 12.06 -16.78 -17.59
N LEU A 65 11.45 -17.73 -18.30
CA LEU A 65 10.31 -18.50 -17.82
C LEU A 65 10.75 -19.80 -17.14
N LEU A 66 10.14 -20.08 -15.99
CA LEU A 66 10.18 -21.38 -15.30
C LEU A 66 8.76 -21.97 -15.24
N PRO A 67 8.37 -22.84 -16.18
CA PRO A 67 7.11 -23.58 -16.06
C PRO A 67 7.24 -24.65 -14.97
N CYS A 68 6.28 -24.70 -14.05
CA CYS A 68 6.11 -25.74 -13.05
C CYS A 68 5.10 -26.78 -13.54
N VAL A 69 5.58 -27.97 -13.90
CA VAL A 69 4.73 -29.05 -14.41
C VAL A 69 4.21 -29.88 -13.25
N HIS A 70 2.90 -29.86 -13.00
CA HIS A 70 2.28 -30.54 -11.85
C HIS A 70 0.85 -31.04 -12.15
N TYR A 71 0.22 -31.66 -11.15
CA TYR A 71 -1.16 -32.17 -11.15
C TYR A 71 -1.51 -33.25 -12.18
N THR A 72 -1.69 -34.47 -11.70
CA THR A 72 -2.13 -35.60 -12.52
C THR A 72 -3.58 -35.42 -12.97
N PRO A 73 -3.94 -35.63 -14.25
CA PRO A 73 -5.33 -35.65 -14.67
C PRO A 73 -6.16 -36.62 -13.81
N PRO A 74 -7.33 -36.23 -13.27
CA PRO A 74 -8.14 -37.11 -12.43
C PRO A 74 -8.46 -38.48 -13.05
N SER A 75 -8.58 -38.55 -14.37
CA SER A 75 -8.80 -39.79 -15.13
C SER A 75 -7.60 -40.73 -15.17
N LEU A 76 -6.39 -40.24 -14.93
CA LEU A 76 -5.14 -41.00 -14.89
C LEU A 76 -4.67 -41.27 -13.47
N SER A 77 -5.24 -40.59 -12.48
CA SER A 77 -4.86 -40.63 -11.07
C SER A 77 -5.42 -41.85 -10.34
N ARG A 78 -4.57 -42.47 -9.51
CA ARG A 78 -4.95 -43.59 -8.62
C ARG A 78 -6.02 -43.24 -7.59
N THR A 79 -6.18 -41.95 -7.27
CA THR A 79 -7.15 -41.46 -6.26
C THR A 79 -8.34 -40.74 -6.90
N GLY A 80 -8.36 -40.59 -8.22
CA GLY A 80 -9.34 -39.74 -8.91
C GLY A 80 -9.17 -38.24 -8.63
N LYS A 81 -8.05 -37.82 -8.03
CA LYS A 81 -7.73 -36.43 -7.70
C LYS A 81 -6.41 -36.00 -8.33
N THR A 82 -6.23 -34.70 -8.51
CA THR A 82 -5.01 -34.12 -9.11
C THR A 82 -3.74 -34.36 -8.31
N SER A 83 -3.84 -34.53 -7.00
CA SER A 83 -2.73 -34.86 -6.10
C SER A 83 -2.37 -36.35 -6.06
N GLY A 84 -3.15 -37.22 -6.71
CA GLY A 84 -2.83 -38.64 -6.74
C GLY A 84 -1.77 -38.98 -7.78
N ALA A 85 -0.91 -39.94 -7.45
CA ALA A 85 0.02 -40.52 -8.42
C ALA A 85 -0.73 -41.12 -9.62
N PRO A 86 -0.21 -41.01 -10.85
CA PRO A 86 -0.82 -41.65 -12.00
C PRO A 86 -0.74 -43.18 -11.91
N HIS A 87 -1.65 -43.87 -12.59
CA HIS A 87 -1.61 -45.34 -12.70
C HIS A 87 -0.31 -45.82 -13.36
N ASP A 88 0.11 -45.16 -14.44
CA ASP A 88 1.41 -45.32 -15.09
C ASP A 88 2.31 -44.13 -14.73
N LEU A 89 3.36 -44.38 -13.95
CA LEU A 89 4.29 -43.33 -13.50
C LEU A 89 5.10 -42.74 -14.66
N LYS A 90 5.35 -43.52 -15.72
CA LYS A 90 6.07 -43.05 -16.92
C LYS A 90 5.27 -41.99 -17.68
N ALA A 91 3.94 -42.00 -17.57
CA ALA A 91 3.08 -41.05 -18.28
C ALA A 91 3.38 -39.59 -17.93
N TYR A 92 3.85 -39.31 -16.72
CA TYR A 92 4.29 -37.97 -16.34
C TYR A 92 5.55 -37.53 -17.11
N ALA A 93 6.56 -38.41 -17.22
CA ALA A 93 7.76 -38.14 -17.99
C ALA A 93 7.45 -37.99 -19.50
N ASP A 94 6.52 -38.78 -20.04
CA ASP A 94 6.06 -38.65 -21.42
C ASP A 94 5.36 -37.31 -21.65
N PHE A 95 4.55 -36.83 -20.69
CA PHE A 95 3.94 -35.51 -20.75
C PHE A 95 4.98 -34.40 -20.68
N VAL A 96 5.97 -34.49 -19.79
CA VAL A 96 7.07 -33.52 -19.73
C VAL A 96 7.84 -33.49 -21.06
N ASP A 97 8.14 -34.65 -21.67
CA ASP A 97 8.80 -34.71 -22.99
C ASP A 97 7.96 -34.06 -24.10
N HIS A 98 6.64 -34.25 -24.07
CA HIS A 98 5.69 -33.56 -24.96
C HIS A 98 5.78 -32.04 -24.81
N ILE A 99 5.76 -31.54 -23.58
CA ILE A 99 5.91 -30.10 -23.28
C ILE A 99 7.27 -29.57 -23.75
N LEU A 100 8.37 -30.29 -23.51
CA LEU A 100 9.71 -29.90 -23.98
C LEU A 100 9.77 -29.86 -25.50
N THR A 101 9.18 -30.83 -26.18
CA THR A 101 9.14 -30.90 -27.64
C THR A 101 8.37 -29.73 -28.24
N ARG A 102 7.23 -29.38 -27.64
CA ARG A 102 6.33 -28.34 -28.16
C ARG A 102 6.76 -26.93 -27.79
N HIS A 103 7.19 -26.72 -26.54
CA HIS A 103 7.42 -25.39 -25.96
C HIS A 103 8.84 -25.16 -25.45
N GLY A 104 9.73 -26.15 -25.45
CA GLY A 104 11.05 -26.07 -24.83
C GLY A 104 11.98 -24.99 -25.40
N ARG A 105 11.63 -24.35 -26.52
CA ARG A 105 12.35 -23.15 -27.02
C ARG A 105 12.13 -21.90 -26.15
N GLN A 106 11.08 -21.89 -25.33
CA GLN A 106 10.65 -20.73 -24.56
C GLN A 106 11.29 -20.67 -23.16
N PHE A 107 11.94 -21.73 -22.71
CA PHE A 107 12.54 -21.84 -21.38
C PHE A 107 13.73 -22.80 -21.39
N SER A 108 14.67 -22.59 -20.45
CA SER A 108 15.87 -23.42 -20.31
C SER A 108 15.77 -24.42 -19.14
N HIS A 109 14.87 -24.15 -18.20
CA HIS A 109 14.61 -24.96 -17.02
C HIS A 109 13.14 -25.34 -16.97
N VAL A 110 12.84 -26.50 -16.40
CA VAL A 110 11.46 -26.93 -16.10
C VAL A 110 11.42 -27.40 -14.66
N GLU A 111 10.47 -26.88 -13.90
CA GLU A 111 10.24 -27.34 -12.54
C GLU A 111 9.30 -28.54 -12.54
N LEU A 112 9.67 -29.56 -11.78
CA LEU A 112 8.96 -30.81 -11.66
C LEU A 112 8.26 -30.86 -10.30
N TRP A 113 6.93 -30.78 -10.37
CA TRP A 113 6.00 -30.76 -9.25
C TRP A 113 6.04 -29.47 -8.41
N ASN A 114 5.01 -29.29 -7.59
CA ASN A 114 4.84 -28.21 -6.63
C ASN A 114 4.55 -28.80 -5.24
N GLU A 115 5.18 -28.30 -4.18
CA GLU A 115 4.87 -28.64 -2.78
C GLU A 115 4.58 -30.13 -2.48
N PRO A 116 5.47 -31.07 -2.84
CA PRO A 116 5.18 -32.51 -2.78
C PRO A 116 4.95 -33.08 -1.37
N ASN A 117 5.19 -32.31 -0.30
CA ASN A 117 4.85 -32.70 1.07
C ASN A 117 3.51 -32.11 1.57
N ASN A 118 2.81 -31.35 0.73
CA ASN A 118 1.44 -30.89 0.97
C ASN A 118 0.43 -31.93 0.43
N LEU A 119 -0.55 -32.34 1.26
CA LEU A 119 -1.56 -33.33 0.88
C LEU A 119 -2.44 -32.89 -0.29
N LEU A 120 -2.55 -31.58 -0.51
CA LEU A 120 -3.32 -31.00 -1.60
C LEU A 120 -2.56 -31.07 -2.94
N ASP A 121 -1.24 -31.20 -2.92
CA ASP A 121 -0.39 -31.31 -4.10
C ASP A 121 0.10 -32.75 -4.35
N TRP A 122 0.34 -33.54 -3.30
CA TRP A 122 0.66 -34.97 -3.40
C TRP A 122 0.03 -35.77 -2.26
N ASP A 123 -0.79 -36.77 -2.58
CA ASP A 123 -1.44 -37.61 -1.58
C ASP A 123 -0.47 -38.66 -1.00
N TRP A 124 0.47 -38.21 -0.17
CA TRP A 124 1.46 -39.06 0.48
C TRP A 124 0.86 -40.12 1.41
N ARG A 125 -0.45 -40.11 1.71
CA ARG A 125 -1.11 -41.23 2.42
C ARG A 125 -1.16 -42.50 1.57
N GLN A 126 -1.12 -42.35 0.25
CA GLN A 126 -1.03 -43.44 -0.73
C GLN A 126 0.41 -43.73 -1.16
N ASP A 127 1.38 -42.92 -0.71
CA ASP A 127 2.79 -42.99 -1.07
C ASP A 127 3.66 -42.63 0.15
N ALA A 128 3.42 -43.33 1.27
CA ALA A 128 3.94 -42.92 2.59
C ALA A 128 5.47 -42.92 2.69
N ASP A 129 6.16 -43.65 1.81
CA ASP A 129 7.62 -43.70 1.71
C ASP A 129 8.17 -43.01 0.45
N PHE A 130 7.32 -42.24 -0.23
CA PHE A 130 7.61 -41.46 -1.44
C PHE A 130 8.18 -42.28 -2.61
N GLN A 131 7.95 -43.59 -2.67
CA GLN A 131 8.45 -44.42 -3.77
C GLN A 131 7.84 -44.04 -5.11
N LEU A 132 6.51 -43.86 -5.16
CA LEU A 132 5.81 -43.51 -6.39
C LEU A 132 6.26 -42.12 -6.88
N PHE A 133 6.39 -41.16 -5.97
CA PHE A 133 6.90 -39.84 -6.27
C PHE A 133 8.33 -39.88 -6.83
N CYS A 134 9.24 -40.59 -6.15
CA CYS A 134 10.65 -40.66 -6.57
C CYS A 134 10.82 -41.33 -7.94
N GLU A 135 10.07 -42.40 -8.22
CA GLU A 135 10.11 -43.06 -9.52
C GLU A 135 9.56 -42.14 -10.62
N MET A 136 8.43 -41.49 -10.39
CA MET A 136 7.80 -40.56 -11.33
C MET A 136 8.67 -39.34 -11.63
N VAL A 137 9.05 -38.60 -10.58
CA VAL A 137 9.79 -37.33 -10.70
C VAL A 137 11.25 -37.57 -11.06
N GLY A 138 11.89 -38.61 -10.50
CA GLY A 138 13.25 -39.00 -10.87
C GLY A 138 13.34 -39.43 -12.34
N GLY A 139 12.36 -40.21 -12.82
CA GLY A 139 12.27 -40.58 -14.23
C GLY A 139 12.11 -39.38 -15.16
N ALA A 140 11.23 -38.43 -14.80
CA ALA A 140 11.07 -37.18 -15.56
C ALA A 140 12.34 -36.32 -15.54
N ALA A 141 12.98 -36.14 -14.38
CA ALA A 141 14.21 -35.36 -14.23
C ALA A 141 15.35 -35.94 -15.08
N TYR A 142 15.51 -37.26 -15.06
CA TYR A 142 16.46 -37.97 -15.92
C TYR A 142 16.22 -37.64 -17.39
N TRP A 143 14.97 -37.76 -17.89
CA TRP A 143 14.65 -37.49 -19.29
C TRP A 143 14.83 -36.02 -19.68
N VAL A 144 14.45 -35.07 -18.82
CA VAL A 144 14.71 -33.63 -19.02
C VAL A 144 16.20 -33.39 -19.29
N LYS A 145 17.07 -33.99 -18.45
CA LYS A 145 18.53 -33.89 -18.59
C LYS A 145 19.03 -34.55 -19.88
N GLN A 146 18.54 -35.74 -20.23
CA GLN A 146 18.92 -36.41 -21.49
C GLN A 146 18.52 -35.61 -22.74
N ARG A 147 17.42 -34.86 -22.67
CA ARG A 147 16.96 -33.97 -23.73
C ARG A 147 17.77 -32.68 -23.82
N GLY A 148 18.61 -32.36 -22.84
CA GLY A 148 19.46 -31.16 -22.80
C GLY A 148 18.84 -29.96 -22.06
N TRP A 149 17.71 -30.16 -21.38
CA TRP A 149 17.11 -29.16 -20.47
C TRP A 149 17.56 -29.41 -19.03
N LYS A 150 17.23 -28.47 -18.14
CA LYS A 150 17.59 -28.52 -16.73
C LYS A 150 16.34 -28.74 -15.88
N ALA A 151 16.32 -29.85 -15.14
CA ALA A 151 15.24 -30.12 -14.19
C ALA A 151 15.45 -29.34 -12.89
N VAL A 152 14.38 -28.72 -12.39
CA VAL A 152 14.30 -28.14 -11.06
C VAL A 152 13.34 -28.99 -10.24
N LEU A 153 13.75 -29.49 -9.08
CA LEU A 153 12.81 -30.18 -8.18
C LEU A 153 12.00 -29.11 -7.41
N GLY A 154 10.67 -29.18 -7.46
CA GLY A 154 9.81 -28.25 -6.71
C GLY A 154 10.08 -28.27 -5.21
N GLY A 155 9.97 -27.10 -4.58
CA GLY A 155 10.24 -26.96 -3.15
C GLY A 155 9.13 -27.51 -2.26
N PRO A 156 9.45 -28.16 -1.12
CA PRO A 156 8.47 -28.53 -0.11
C PRO A 156 8.01 -27.31 0.70
N CYS A 157 6.76 -27.33 1.16
CA CYS A 157 6.14 -26.30 2.00
C CYS A 157 5.36 -26.95 3.17
N PRO A 158 5.76 -26.76 4.44
CA PRO A 158 7.00 -26.12 4.88
C PRO A 158 8.24 -26.94 4.47
N PHE A 159 9.43 -26.32 4.54
CA PHE A 159 10.69 -27.01 4.25
C PHE A 159 10.94 -28.20 5.20
N ASP A 160 11.35 -29.34 4.63
CA ASP A 160 11.69 -30.56 5.36
C ASP A 160 13.04 -31.14 4.86
N PRO A 161 14.13 -31.04 5.65
CA PRO A 161 15.44 -31.56 5.26
C PRO A 161 15.50 -33.10 5.25
N LEU A 162 14.63 -33.80 6.00
CA LEU A 162 14.56 -35.26 6.00
C LEU A 162 13.92 -35.76 4.70
N TRP A 163 12.83 -35.12 4.27
CA TRP A 163 12.22 -35.39 2.97
C TRP A 163 13.22 -35.16 1.83
N LEU A 164 13.94 -34.04 1.85
CA LEU A 164 14.95 -33.76 0.82
C LEU A 164 16.08 -34.80 0.83
N ASN A 165 16.53 -35.21 2.01
CA ASN A 165 17.55 -36.25 2.12
C ASN A 165 17.07 -37.61 1.58
N LEU A 166 15.78 -37.93 1.75
CA LEU A 166 15.16 -39.11 1.14
C LEU A 166 15.19 -39.01 -0.39
N MET A 167 14.85 -37.85 -0.98
CA MET A 167 14.96 -37.63 -2.43
C MET A 167 16.39 -37.90 -2.94
N GLY A 168 17.40 -37.49 -2.16
CA GLY A 168 18.81 -37.77 -2.45
C GLY A 168 19.14 -39.26 -2.40
N GLN A 169 18.74 -39.96 -1.33
CA GLN A 169 18.93 -41.41 -1.18
C GLN A 169 18.25 -42.23 -2.29
N ARG A 170 17.17 -41.70 -2.88
CA ARG A 170 16.44 -42.32 -3.98
C ARG A 170 16.92 -41.88 -5.37
N GLY A 171 17.97 -41.05 -5.44
CA GLY A 171 18.63 -40.66 -6.68
C GLY A 171 17.98 -39.50 -7.45
N VAL A 172 16.87 -38.94 -6.97
CA VAL A 172 16.17 -37.82 -7.64
C VAL A 172 17.09 -36.60 -7.75
N LEU A 173 17.78 -36.25 -6.66
CA LEU A 173 18.62 -35.05 -6.61
C LEU A 173 19.80 -35.09 -7.60
N ALA A 174 20.29 -36.28 -7.98
CA ALA A 174 21.40 -36.44 -8.92
C ALA A 174 21.02 -36.04 -10.36
N GLU A 175 19.72 -35.97 -10.66
CA GLU A 175 19.20 -35.62 -11.98
C GLU A 175 18.71 -34.15 -12.07
N CYS A 176 18.65 -33.45 -10.94
CA CYS A 176 18.22 -32.05 -10.88
C CYS A 176 19.40 -31.09 -11.01
N ALA A 177 19.22 -30.00 -11.75
CA ALA A 177 20.18 -28.90 -11.83
C ALA A 177 20.00 -27.87 -10.70
N ALA A 178 18.78 -27.77 -10.17
CA ALA A 178 18.45 -26.94 -9.03
C ALA A 178 17.36 -27.60 -8.18
N VAL A 179 17.24 -27.17 -6.93
CA VAL A 179 16.17 -27.60 -6.03
C VAL A 179 15.49 -26.37 -5.45
N GLY A 180 14.16 -26.39 -5.48
CA GLY A 180 13.30 -25.35 -4.97
C GLY A 180 13.19 -25.36 -3.45
N PHE A 181 12.89 -24.19 -2.91
CA PHE A 181 12.59 -23.93 -1.51
C PHE A 181 11.36 -23.02 -1.44
N HIS A 182 10.37 -23.40 -0.64
CA HIS A 182 9.20 -22.59 -0.37
C HIS A 182 9.25 -22.07 1.07
N GLY A 183 8.89 -20.80 1.27
CA GLY A 183 8.74 -20.26 2.62
C GLY A 183 8.09 -18.89 2.66
N PHE A 184 7.20 -18.68 3.63
CA PHE A 184 6.37 -17.49 3.79
C PHE A 184 6.52 -16.89 5.20
N PRO A 185 7.74 -16.47 5.58
CA PRO A 185 8.07 -16.12 6.96
C PRO A 185 7.24 -14.95 7.51
N GLY A 186 6.38 -15.26 8.48
CA GLY A 186 5.47 -14.29 9.13
C GLY A 186 4.10 -14.16 8.47
N THR A 187 3.78 -14.99 7.47
CA THR A 187 2.44 -15.06 6.86
C THR A 187 1.57 -16.06 7.60
N TRP A 188 2.05 -17.30 7.72
CA TRP A 188 1.31 -18.43 8.31
C TRP A 188 1.81 -18.72 9.72
N ASP A 189 0.87 -18.90 10.66
CA ASP A 189 1.20 -19.15 12.08
C ASP A 189 2.00 -20.46 12.26
N SER A 190 1.70 -21.46 11.42
CA SER A 190 2.40 -22.75 11.38
C SER A 190 3.87 -22.61 11.00
N GLU A 191 4.18 -21.70 10.07
CA GLU A 191 5.56 -21.40 9.70
C GLU A 191 6.23 -20.47 10.71
N GLU A 192 5.53 -19.47 11.25
CA GLU A 192 6.11 -18.51 12.20
C GLU A 192 6.71 -19.21 13.43
N ALA A 193 6.05 -20.25 13.94
CA ALA A 193 6.54 -21.01 15.08
C ALA A 193 7.80 -21.85 14.78
N ALA A 194 8.00 -22.27 13.53
CA ALA A 194 9.09 -23.15 13.11
C ALA A 194 10.19 -22.42 12.29
N TRP A 195 10.01 -21.14 11.96
CA TRP A 195 10.92 -20.41 11.09
C TRP A 195 12.20 -19.97 11.81
N GLY A 196 13.31 -20.68 11.55
CA GLY A 196 14.63 -20.35 12.10
C GLY A 196 15.45 -19.35 11.29
N GLY A 197 14.93 -18.85 10.16
CA GLY A 197 15.63 -17.91 9.27
C GLY A 197 16.17 -18.56 7.98
N TRP A 198 16.44 -17.72 6.98
CA TRP A 198 16.95 -18.16 5.67
C TRP A 198 18.27 -18.91 5.77
N ASP A 199 19.23 -18.39 6.55
CA ASP A 199 20.57 -18.98 6.65
C ASP A 199 20.55 -20.38 7.27
N LEU A 200 19.66 -20.62 8.24
CA LEU A 200 19.50 -21.94 8.86
C LEU A 200 18.96 -22.94 7.84
N HIS A 201 17.78 -22.67 7.29
CA HIS A 201 17.06 -23.61 6.44
C HIS A 201 17.78 -23.87 5.11
N LEU A 202 18.32 -22.82 4.47
CA LEU A 202 19.11 -22.98 3.26
C LEU A 202 20.48 -23.61 3.55
N GLY A 203 21.03 -23.43 4.75
CA GLY A 203 22.22 -24.15 5.21
C GLY A 203 21.98 -25.64 5.37
N GLU A 204 20.85 -26.05 5.95
CA GLU A 204 20.44 -27.46 6.04
C GLU A 204 20.22 -28.06 4.66
N MET A 205 19.54 -27.34 3.77
CA MET A 205 19.37 -27.72 2.37
C MET A 205 20.71 -27.93 1.67
N ARG A 206 21.65 -26.98 1.83
CA ARG A 206 23.00 -27.07 1.27
C ARG A 206 23.73 -28.31 1.77
N ALA A 207 23.66 -28.61 3.07
CA ALA A 207 24.28 -29.79 3.66
C ALA A 207 23.72 -31.12 3.10
N VAL A 208 22.44 -31.16 2.72
CA VAL A 208 21.84 -32.32 2.04
C VAL A 208 22.36 -32.42 0.60
N LEU A 209 22.34 -31.31 -0.14
CA LEU A 209 22.80 -31.28 -1.52
C LEU A 209 24.29 -31.63 -1.64
N ASP A 210 25.14 -31.20 -0.72
CA ASP A 210 26.57 -31.55 -0.73
C ASP A 210 26.84 -33.06 -0.65
N ARG A 211 25.90 -33.84 -0.08
CA ARG A 211 26.01 -35.30 -0.01
C ARG A 211 25.57 -36.00 -1.30
N HIS A 212 24.63 -35.41 -2.05
CA HIS A 212 23.93 -36.11 -3.13
C HIS A 212 24.13 -35.48 -4.51
N ASN A 213 24.25 -34.14 -4.59
CA ASN A 213 24.53 -33.38 -5.79
C ASN A 213 25.10 -31.98 -5.42
N PRO A 214 26.43 -31.86 -5.21
CA PRO A 214 27.05 -30.61 -4.77
C PRO A 214 26.88 -29.46 -5.77
N GLU A 215 26.75 -29.76 -7.06
CA GLU A 215 26.59 -28.79 -8.14
C GLU A 215 25.15 -28.23 -8.27
N ALA A 216 24.16 -28.86 -7.62
CA ALA A 216 22.78 -28.38 -7.67
C ALA A 216 22.65 -27.01 -7.01
N GLU A 217 22.02 -26.07 -7.72
CA GLU A 217 21.69 -24.74 -7.19
C GLU A 217 20.51 -24.81 -6.21
N ILE A 218 20.48 -23.87 -5.26
CA ILE A 218 19.33 -23.65 -4.37
C ILE A 218 18.53 -22.48 -4.91
N TRP A 219 17.26 -22.68 -5.22
CA TRP A 219 16.36 -21.64 -5.70
C TRP A 219 15.23 -21.45 -4.69
N ILE A 220 14.92 -20.21 -4.31
CA ILE A 220 13.66 -19.90 -3.64
C ILE A 220 12.60 -19.80 -4.73
N THR A 221 11.94 -20.92 -5.02
CA THR A 221 10.94 -21.05 -6.09
C THR A 221 9.60 -20.45 -5.70
N GLU A 222 9.37 -20.22 -4.41
CA GLU A 222 8.18 -19.53 -3.92
C GLU A 222 8.41 -18.90 -2.54
N THR A 223 8.19 -17.60 -2.42
CA THR A 223 8.17 -16.91 -1.12
C THR A 223 7.33 -15.67 -1.18
N GLY A 224 6.65 -15.30 -0.11
CA GLY A 224 5.81 -14.10 -0.10
C GLY A 224 5.49 -13.62 1.30
N TYR A 225 4.75 -12.51 1.35
CA TYR A 225 4.21 -11.95 2.59
C TYR A 225 2.82 -11.37 2.33
N SER A 226 1.84 -11.79 3.14
CA SER A 226 0.46 -11.35 3.00
C SER A 226 0.23 -9.99 3.65
N THR A 227 -0.30 -9.03 2.89
CA THR A 227 -0.64 -7.68 3.37
C THR A 227 -2.05 -7.59 3.93
N TRP A 228 -2.66 -8.69 4.38
CA TRP A 228 -4.06 -8.71 4.84
C TRP A 228 -4.33 -7.78 6.04
N ARG A 229 -3.27 -7.42 6.80
CA ARG A 229 -3.31 -6.44 7.88
C ARG A 229 -2.86 -5.04 7.46
N ASN A 230 -2.72 -4.79 6.16
CA ASN A 230 -2.28 -3.53 5.56
C ASN A 230 -0.83 -3.14 5.92
N ASP A 231 0.01 -4.15 6.10
CA ASP A 231 1.43 -4.08 6.42
C ASP A 231 2.32 -4.18 5.17
N GLU A 232 2.01 -3.38 4.14
CA GLU A 232 2.73 -3.36 2.84
C GLU A 232 4.25 -3.10 2.98
N VAL A 233 4.65 -2.44 4.07
CA VAL A 233 6.07 -2.15 4.35
C VAL A 233 6.78 -3.39 4.87
N GLU A 234 6.08 -4.23 5.62
CA GLU A 234 6.62 -5.53 6.02
C GLU A 234 6.75 -6.43 4.78
N GLN A 235 5.80 -6.39 3.84
CA GLN A 235 5.96 -7.04 2.53
C GLN A 235 7.26 -6.59 1.83
N ALA A 236 7.50 -5.28 1.75
CA ALA A 236 8.72 -4.74 1.16
C ALA A 236 10.00 -5.14 1.93
N ARG A 237 9.96 -5.18 3.27
CA ARG A 237 11.09 -5.66 4.11
C ARG A 237 11.36 -7.14 3.88
N ARG A 238 10.33 -7.98 3.82
CA ARG A 238 10.43 -9.43 3.61
C ARG A 238 10.96 -9.74 2.22
N PHE A 239 10.49 -9.02 1.20
CA PHE A 239 11.06 -9.06 -0.14
C PHE A 239 12.56 -8.74 -0.11
N GLY A 240 12.97 -7.62 0.51
CA GLY A 240 14.38 -7.25 0.61
C GLY A 240 15.25 -8.22 1.42
N ARG A 241 14.67 -8.98 2.36
CA ARG A 241 15.37 -10.06 3.09
C ARG A 241 15.48 -11.33 2.26
N ALA A 242 14.44 -11.73 1.54
CA ALA A 242 14.44 -12.88 0.66
C ALA A 242 15.51 -12.75 -0.44
N LEU A 243 15.67 -11.56 -1.03
CA LEU A 243 16.73 -11.33 -2.03
C LEU A 243 18.15 -11.51 -1.47
N LYS A 244 18.35 -11.31 -0.16
CA LYS A 244 19.66 -11.49 0.51
C LYS A 244 19.91 -12.93 0.95
N ALA A 245 18.94 -13.82 0.82
CA ALA A 245 19.11 -15.22 1.17
C ALA A 245 20.18 -15.88 0.27
N PRO A 246 20.92 -16.88 0.77
CA PRO A 246 21.94 -17.59 -0.01
C PRO A 246 21.32 -18.55 -1.05
N ALA A 247 20.56 -18.02 -2.00
CA ALA A 247 19.94 -18.73 -3.11
C ALA A 247 20.38 -18.14 -4.45
N ALA A 248 20.47 -18.98 -5.49
CA ALA A 248 20.86 -18.56 -6.84
C ALA A 248 19.74 -17.81 -7.57
N ARG A 249 18.47 -18.12 -7.25
CA ARG A 249 17.29 -17.43 -7.77
C ARG A 249 16.23 -17.26 -6.69
N VAL A 250 15.44 -16.20 -6.79
CA VAL A 250 14.35 -15.90 -5.86
C VAL A 250 13.10 -15.50 -6.66
N TYR A 251 11.98 -16.15 -6.37
CA TYR A 251 10.68 -15.87 -6.96
C TYR A 251 9.71 -15.41 -5.87
N TRP A 252 9.24 -14.16 -5.98
CA TRP A 252 8.26 -13.58 -5.06
C TRP A 252 6.84 -13.94 -5.48
N TYR A 253 6.03 -14.43 -4.55
CA TYR A 253 4.71 -14.96 -4.83
C TYR A 253 3.67 -13.86 -5.02
N GLY A 254 3.03 -13.86 -6.18
CA GLY A 254 1.95 -12.96 -6.55
C GLY A 254 2.44 -11.61 -7.07
N TRP A 255 2.14 -11.30 -8.33
CA TRP A 255 2.06 -9.92 -8.78
C TRP A 255 0.74 -9.30 -8.33
N ARG A 256 -0.39 -9.96 -8.60
CA ARG A 256 -1.74 -9.45 -8.29
C ARG A 256 -2.41 -10.26 -7.18
N ASP A 257 -3.06 -9.56 -6.25
CA ASP A 257 -3.93 -10.21 -5.26
C ASP A 257 -5.03 -11.04 -5.94
N LEU A 258 -5.40 -12.15 -5.31
CA LEU A 258 -6.51 -12.96 -5.78
C LEU A 258 -7.84 -12.22 -5.58
N ALA A 259 -8.73 -12.30 -6.57
CA ALA A 259 -10.07 -11.78 -6.42
C ALA A 259 -10.85 -12.58 -5.35
N ALA A 260 -11.75 -11.90 -4.63
CA ALA A 260 -12.50 -12.48 -3.52
C ALA A 260 -13.40 -13.68 -3.91
N ASP A 261 -13.78 -13.80 -5.17
CA ASP A 261 -14.61 -14.88 -5.71
C ASP A 261 -13.79 -16.06 -6.24
N VAL A 262 -12.46 -15.94 -6.24
CA VAL A 262 -11.54 -16.98 -6.67
C VAL A 262 -11.25 -17.93 -5.52
N ALA A 263 -11.59 -19.22 -5.68
CA ALA A 263 -11.19 -20.24 -4.71
C ALA A 263 -9.68 -20.47 -4.73
N VAL A 264 -9.09 -20.57 -3.53
CA VAL A 264 -7.74 -21.12 -3.31
C VAL A 264 -7.80 -22.64 -3.17
N GLN A 265 -6.66 -23.30 -2.99
CA GLN A 265 -6.56 -24.76 -3.00
C GLN A 265 -7.43 -25.42 -1.91
N GLU A 266 -7.54 -24.78 -0.74
CA GLU A 266 -8.33 -25.19 0.43
C GLU A 266 -9.82 -24.83 0.29
N GLY A 267 -10.18 -24.02 -0.70
CA GLY A 267 -11.53 -23.55 -0.94
C GLY A 267 -11.65 -22.02 -0.95
N LEU A 268 -12.88 -21.54 -1.10
CA LEU A 268 -13.16 -20.11 -1.15
C LEU A 268 -13.09 -19.49 0.27
N TRP A 269 -12.29 -18.43 0.45
CA TRP A 269 -12.12 -17.71 1.73
C TRP A 269 -11.73 -18.61 2.92
N PHE A 270 -11.03 -19.72 2.67
CA PHE A 270 -10.52 -20.57 3.76
C PHE A 270 -9.62 -19.80 4.71
N ASP A 271 -8.70 -19.01 4.15
CA ASP A 271 -7.89 -18.05 4.90
C ASP A 271 -7.72 -16.74 4.10
N PRO A 272 -8.07 -15.58 4.68
CA PRO A 272 -7.97 -14.28 4.00
C PRO A 272 -6.54 -13.95 3.54
N ARG A 273 -5.51 -14.51 4.17
CA ARG A 273 -4.11 -14.20 3.85
C ARG A 273 -3.73 -14.53 2.41
N HIS A 274 -4.30 -15.59 1.82
CA HIS A 274 -4.02 -15.97 0.43
C HIS A 274 -4.43 -14.88 -0.57
N TYR A 275 -5.42 -14.06 -0.23
CA TYR A 275 -5.99 -13.04 -1.11
C TYR A 275 -5.19 -11.74 -1.12
N HIS A 276 -4.13 -11.64 -0.31
CA HIS A 276 -3.39 -10.39 -0.09
C HIS A 276 -1.87 -10.51 -0.30
N LEU A 277 -1.42 -11.46 -1.11
CA LEU A 277 0.02 -11.73 -1.35
C LEU A 277 0.65 -10.88 -2.46
N GLY A 278 -0.15 -10.31 -3.36
CA GLY A 278 0.30 -9.57 -4.53
C GLY A 278 1.05 -8.28 -4.21
N ALA A 279 1.95 -7.89 -5.11
CA ALA A 279 2.57 -6.56 -5.13
C ALA A 279 1.60 -5.45 -5.60
N VAL A 280 0.51 -5.82 -6.28
CA VAL A 280 -0.64 -4.98 -6.60
C VAL A 280 -1.91 -5.62 -6.02
N ASP A 281 -2.94 -4.82 -5.75
CA ASP A 281 -4.22 -5.33 -5.26
C ASP A 281 -5.05 -6.03 -6.36
N ALA A 282 -6.22 -6.57 -6.00
CA ALA A 282 -7.06 -7.32 -6.93
C ALA A 282 -7.61 -6.43 -8.06
N ALA A 283 -7.68 -5.11 -7.85
CA ALA A 283 -8.05 -4.10 -8.85
C ALA A 283 -6.83 -3.54 -9.63
N ASN A 284 -5.68 -4.21 -9.54
CA ASN A 284 -4.42 -3.85 -10.21
C ASN A 284 -3.85 -2.48 -9.75
N GLN A 285 -4.24 -2.01 -8.56
CA GLN A 285 -3.65 -0.80 -7.98
C GLN A 285 -2.33 -1.13 -7.27
N PRO A 286 -1.25 -0.36 -7.50
CA PRO A 286 0.06 -0.70 -6.99
C PRO A 286 0.17 -0.45 -5.47
N LYS A 287 0.48 -1.52 -4.73
CA LYS A 287 0.89 -1.42 -3.31
C LYS A 287 2.31 -0.86 -3.21
N LEU A 288 2.78 -0.64 -1.99
CA LEU A 288 4.10 -0.07 -1.73
C LEU A 288 5.22 -0.82 -2.45
N LEU A 289 5.25 -2.15 -2.41
CA LEU A 289 6.30 -2.93 -3.08
C LEU A 289 6.36 -2.63 -4.59
N ALA A 290 5.23 -2.70 -5.30
CA ALA A 290 5.17 -2.37 -6.73
C ALA A 290 5.57 -0.91 -7.01
N ARG A 291 5.13 0.04 -6.18
CA ARG A 291 5.51 1.47 -6.32
C ARG A 291 7.01 1.68 -6.18
N LEU A 292 7.64 1.06 -5.19
CA LEU A 292 9.07 1.18 -4.94
C LEU A 292 9.89 0.54 -6.07
N LEU A 293 9.48 -0.65 -6.52
CA LEU A 293 10.12 -1.33 -7.64
C LEU A 293 10.04 -0.52 -8.94
N ALA A 294 8.87 0.05 -9.26
CA ALA A 294 8.70 0.90 -10.43
C ALA A 294 9.50 2.23 -10.34
N ALA A 295 9.61 2.82 -9.15
CA ALA A 295 10.27 4.11 -8.96
C ALA A 295 11.81 4.03 -9.00
N GLY A 296 12.40 2.97 -8.44
CA GLY A 296 13.86 2.82 -8.42
C GLY A 296 14.34 1.41 -8.08
N GLY A 297 13.51 0.40 -8.33
CA GLY A 297 13.85 -1.01 -8.16
C GLY A 297 14.16 -1.39 -6.71
N VAL A 298 15.00 -2.42 -6.57
CA VAL A 298 15.43 -2.97 -5.28
C VAL A 298 16.15 -1.93 -4.40
N ALA A 299 16.78 -0.91 -5.01
CA ALA A 299 17.45 0.16 -4.28
C ALA A 299 16.43 1.00 -3.48
N SER A 300 15.33 1.41 -4.11
CA SER A 300 14.23 2.13 -3.44
C SER A 300 13.58 1.29 -2.34
N VAL A 301 13.40 -0.02 -2.58
CA VAL A 301 12.92 -0.95 -1.53
C VAL A 301 13.87 -0.96 -0.33
N THR A 302 15.17 -1.09 -0.58
CA THR A 302 16.19 -1.12 0.47
C THR A 302 16.27 0.20 1.24
N GLU A 303 16.13 1.33 0.55
CA GLU A 303 16.14 2.66 1.16
C GLU A 303 14.95 2.84 2.09
N VAL A 304 13.72 2.69 1.59
CA VAL A 304 12.49 2.94 2.36
C VAL A 304 12.36 1.97 3.54
N THR A 305 12.71 0.71 3.34
CA THR A 305 12.68 -0.29 4.43
C THR A 305 13.72 -0.01 5.52
N ARG A 306 14.87 0.61 5.17
CA ARG A 306 15.86 1.08 6.15
C ARG A 306 15.41 2.33 6.89
N LEU A 307 14.77 3.28 6.20
CA LEU A 307 14.18 4.47 6.82
C LEU A 307 13.17 4.09 7.91
N ALA A 308 12.51 2.95 7.74
CA ALA A 308 11.49 2.43 8.63
C ALA A 308 12.01 1.72 9.90
N ALA A 309 13.32 1.70 10.16
CA ALA A 309 13.89 1.09 11.36
C ALA A 309 13.90 2.10 12.52
N PRO A 310 13.22 1.83 13.65
CA PRO A 310 13.20 2.76 14.77
C PRO A 310 14.62 2.89 15.35
N THR A 311 15.11 4.11 15.44
CA THR A 311 16.38 4.40 16.13
C THR A 311 16.19 5.64 16.98
N LEU A 312 16.01 5.44 18.29
CA LEU A 312 16.31 6.46 19.29
C LEU A 312 17.58 6.00 20.00
N SER A 313 18.70 6.67 19.72
CA SER A 313 19.96 6.39 20.42
C SER A 313 20.08 7.14 21.75
N ALA A 314 19.18 8.10 22.01
CA ALA A 314 19.20 8.98 23.17
C ALA A 314 17.83 9.10 23.86
N ALA A 315 17.84 9.42 25.15
CA ALA A 315 16.64 9.68 25.96
C ALA A 315 16.09 11.08 25.66
N VAL A 316 15.47 11.26 24.49
CA VAL A 316 14.79 12.49 24.09
C VAL A 316 13.29 12.32 24.27
N LYS A 317 12.55 13.42 24.48
CA LYS A 317 11.08 13.44 24.48
C LYS A 317 10.60 13.99 23.13
N PRO A 318 10.40 13.14 22.12
CA PRO A 318 10.08 13.59 20.77
C PRO A 318 8.63 14.04 20.65
N VAL A 319 8.36 14.89 19.67
CA VAL A 319 7.00 15.14 19.19
C VAL A 319 6.61 14.00 18.25
N VAL A 320 5.45 13.38 18.49
CA VAL A 320 4.95 12.33 17.60
C VAL A 320 3.98 12.94 16.59
N VAL A 321 4.20 12.67 15.30
CA VAL A 321 3.30 13.08 14.22
C VAL A 321 2.81 11.84 13.49
N THR A 322 1.55 11.46 13.69
CA THR A 322 0.94 10.39 12.90
C THR A 322 0.41 10.94 11.58
N GLY A 323 0.53 10.19 10.49
CA GLY A 323 0.27 10.69 9.14
C GLY A 323 1.33 11.69 8.70
N GLY A 324 2.53 11.61 9.29
CA GLY A 324 3.57 12.63 9.14
C GLY A 324 4.25 12.62 7.76
N SER A 325 4.10 11.56 6.97
CA SER A 325 4.51 11.56 5.55
C SER A 325 3.45 12.21 4.65
N GLY A 326 2.24 12.42 5.16
CA GLY A 326 1.15 13.10 4.47
C GLY A 326 1.41 14.59 4.23
N PHE A 327 0.45 15.26 3.60
CA PHE A 327 0.56 16.67 3.22
C PHE A 327 0.77 17.62 4.42
N ILE A 328 -0.20 17.68 5.34
CA ILE A 328 -0.10 18.54 6.54
C ILE A 328 1.03 18.03 7.44
N GLY A 329 1.13 16.72 7.62
CA GLY A 329 2.11 16.08 8.48
C GLY A 329 3.56 16.36 8.07
N SER A 330 3.87 16.34 6.78
CA SER A 330 5.24 16.58 6.32
C SER A 330 5.66 18.04 6.49
N ASN A 331 4.75 18.99 6.24
CA ASN A 331 5.01 20.41 6.50
C ASN A 331 5.16 20.70 8.00
N LEU A 332 4.32 20.08 8.85
CA LEU A 332 4.43 20.22 10.30
C LEU A 332 5.72 19.60 10.85
N ALA A 333 6.08 18.39 10.38
CA ALA A 333 7.32 17.74 10.77
C ALA A 333 8.54 18.59 10.37
N ASP A 334 8.55 19.17 9.17
CA ASP A 334 9.62 20.07 8.72
C ASP A 334 9.75 21.32 9.61
N ASP A 335 8.64 21.94 10.02
CA ASP A 335 8.66 23.07 10.94
C ASP A 335 9.23 22.68 12.32
N LEU A 336 8.74 21.58 12.90
CA LEU A 336 9.20 21.06 14.20
C LEU A 336 10.70 20.72 14.17
N LEU A 337 11.16 20.05 13.11
CA LEU A 337 12.57 19.68 12.93
C LEU A 337 13.44 20.92 12.66
N THR A 338 12.98 21.88 11.87
CA THR A 338 13.68 23.16 11.67
C THR A 338 13.83 23.91 13.00
N ALA A 339 12.83 23.83 13.88
CA ALA A 339 12.83 24.45 15.20
C ALA A 339 13.68 23.74 16.27
N GLY A 340 14.41 22.67 15.93
CA GLY A 340 15.30 21.99 16.89
C GLY A 340 14.67 20.80 17.65
N GLN A 341 13.41 20.45 17.40
CA GLN A 341 12.75 19.31 18.06
C GLN A 341 13.02 17.98 17.35
N GLU A 342 13.07 16.88 18.10
CA GLU A 342 13.06 15.53 17.50
C GLU A 342 11.62 15.09 17.20
N VAL A 343 11.44 14.42 16.06
CA VAL A 343 10.12 14.01 15.58
C VAL A 343 10.10 12.50 15.35
N ILE A 344 9.20 11.82 16.04
CA ILE A 344 8.76 10.48 15.64
C ILE A 344 7.67 10.66 14.60
N LEU A 345 7.91 10.19 13.39
CA LEU A 345 6.97 10.26 12.28
C LEU A 345 6.33 8.88 12.10
N ILE A 346 5.03 8.76 12.33
CA ILE A 346 4.29 7.51 12.13
C ILE A 346 3.47 7.58 10.84
N ASP A 347 3.64 6.64 9.92
CA ASP A 347 2.86 6.57 8.67
C ASP A 347 2.92 5.14 8.10
N ASN A 348 1.87 4.63 7.46
CA ASN A 348 1.91 3.30 6.79
C ASN A 348 2.32 3.40 5.31
N LEU A 349 2.52 4.61 4.80
CA LEU A 349 2.90 4.92 3.42
C LEU A 349 1.89 4.44 2.36
N SER A 350 0.64 4.14 2.75
CA SER A 350 -0.39 3.63 1.84
C SER A 350 -0.73 4.60 0.71
N ARG A 351 -0.67 5.91 1.00
CA ARG A 351 -1.01 6.94 0.02
C ARG A 351 0.12 7.15 -1.00
N PRO A 352 -0.15 7.14 -2.31
CA PRO A 352 0.86 7.42 -3.33
C PRO A 352 1.55 8.78 -3.12
N GLY A 353 2.89 8.78 -3.21
CA GLY A 353 3.72 9.98 -3.11
C GLY A 353 4.15 10.36 -1.70
N VAL A 354 3.53 9.82 -0.63
CA VAL A 354 3.96 10.17 0.73
C VAL A 354 5.36 9.64 1.07
N ASP A 355 5.80 8.57 0.40
CA ASP A 355 7.18 8.09 0.47
C ASP A 355 8.20 9.11 -0.09
N ASP A 356 7.82 9.95 -1.07
CA ASP A 356 8.65 11.10 -1.51
C ASP A 356 8.80 12.16 -0.39
N ASN A 357 7.76 12.37 0.42
CA ASN A 357 7.79 13.29 1.56
C ASN A 357 8.69 12.75 2.67
N LEU A 358 8.62 11.45 2.96
CA LEU A 358 9.50 10.82 3.93
C LEU A 358 10.98 10.93 3.51
N ARG A 359 11.29 10.63 2.25
CA ARG A 359 12.65 10.78 1.70
C ARG A 359 13.14 12.23 1.79
N TRP A 360 12.29 13.19 1.43
CA TRP A 360 12.60 14.62 1.55
C TRP A 360 12.91 15.04 3.00
N LEU A 361 12.07 14.66 3.96
CA LEU A 361 12.29 14.98 5.38
C LEU A 361 13.59 14.37 5.89
N LYS A 362 13.86 13.08 5.60
CA LYS A 362 15.10 12.43 6.04
C LYS A 362 16.33 13.07 5.41
N ALA A 363 16.29 13.39 4.12
CA ALA A 363 17.40 14.04 3.43
C ALA A 363 17.70 15.43 4.03
N ARG A 364 16.67 16.16 4.47
CA ARG A 364 16.79 17.50 5.04
C ARG A 364 17.23 17.52 6.50
N HIS A 365 16.74 16.58 7.32
CA HIS A 365 16.89 16.64 8.79
C HIS A 365 17.70 15.50 9.42
N GLY A 366 18.10 14.50 8.63
CA GLY A 366 18.99 13.43 9.06
C GLY A 366 18.46 12.66 10.27
N GLU A 367 19.25 12.57 11.33
CA GLU A 367 18.98 11.72 12.50
C GLU A 367 17.97 12.28 13.51
N ARG A 368 17.51 13.53 13.35
CA ARG A 368 16.46 14.11 14.22
C ARG A 368 15.04 13.69 13.84
N LEU A 369 14.90 13.07 12.67
CA LEU A 369 13.67 12.44 12.20
C LEU A 369 13.77 10.93 12.46
N HIS A 370 12.76 10.39 13.15
CA HIS A 370 12.63 8.99 13.51
C HIS A 370 11.37 8.39 12.87
N PRO A 371 11.47 7.82 11.66
CA PRO A 371 10.31 7.23 11.00
C PRO A 371 9.94 5.90 11.65
N VAL A 372 8.66 5.76 11.98
CA VAL A 372 8.03 4.52 12.43
C VAL A 372 6.97 4.17 11.40
N VAL A 373 7.33 3.27 10.51
CA VAL A 373 6.40 2.87 9.45
C VAL A 373 5.47 1.79 9.99
N ALA A 374 4.26 2.20 10.34
CA ALA A 374 3.26 1.38 11.01
C ALA A 374 1.84 1.84 10.68
N ASP A 375 0.89 0.91 10.70
CA ASP A 375 -0.53 1.21 10.61
C ASP A 375 -1.07 1.66 11.98
N LEU A 376 -1.95 2.66 11.98
CA LEU A 376 -2.63 3.11 13.22
C LEU A 376 -3.40 1.99 13.91
N ARG A 377 -3.83 0.97 13.16
CA ARG A 377 -4.56 -0.20 13.67
C ARG A 377 -3.66 -1.14 14.48
N ASP A 378 -2.35 -1.03 14.37
CA ASP A 378 -1.39 -1.75 15.22
C ASP A 378 -1.24 -1.05 16.59
N ALA A 379 -2.03 -1.50 17.56
CA ALA A 379 -2.01 -0.98 18.92
C ALA A 379 -0.64 -1.12 19.62
N ARG A 380 0.15 -2.15 19.28
CA ARG A 380 1.47 -2.36 19.88
C ARG A 380 2.45 -1.33 19.35
N ALA A 381 2.48 -1.11 18.03
CA ALA A 381 3.31 -0.08 17.42
C ALA A 381 2.98 1.31 17.97
N MET A 382 1.69 1.63 18.17
CA MET A 382 1.29 2.90 18.79
C MET A 382 1.79 3.01 20.23
N THR A 383 1.66 1.94 21.03
CA THR A 383 2.16 1.91 22.41
C THR A 383 3.66 2.15 22.48
N GLU A 384 4.44 1.52 21.60
CA GLU A 384 5.89 1.68 21.56
C GLU A 384 6.29 3.10 21.12
N ALA A 385 5.66 3.64 20.08
CA ALA A 385 6.00 4.96 19.53
C ALA A 385 5.57 6.14 20.42
N MET A 386 4.51 5.97 21.22
CA MET A 386 3.98 7.03 22.11
C MET A 386 4.66 7.06 23.49
N ARG A 387 5.46 6.04 23.82
CA ARG A 387 6.04 5.83 25.16
C ARG A 387 6.67 7.09 25.75
N ASP A 388 7.49 7.78 24.97
CA ASP A 388 8.28 8.95 25.40
C ASP A 388 7.81 10.28 24.76
N ALA A 389 6.65 10.28 24.11
CA ALA A 389 6.09 11.45 23.42
C ALA A 389 6.00 12.68 24.35
N SER A 390 6.43 13.85 23.87
CA SER A 390 6.21 15.14 24.54
C SER A 390 4.87 15.77 24.15
N ALA A 391 4.44 15.55 22.90
CA ALA A 391 3.16 15.96 22.33
C ALA A 391 2.84 15.04 21.13
N VAL A 392 1.57 14.98 20.76
CA VAL A 392 1.09 14.19 19.62
C VAL A 392 0.27 15.07 18.68
N PHE A 393 0.67 15.09 17.41
CA PHE A 393 -0.15 15.57 16.31
C PHE A 393 -0.74 14.37 15.57
N HIS A 394 -2.01 14.10 15.79
CA HIS A 394 -2.71 12.96 15.20
C HIS A 394 -3.37 13.37 13.87
N LEU A 395 -2.64 13.17 12.77
CA LEU A 395 -3.05 13.59 11.42
C LEU A 395 -3.36 12.41 10.48
N ALA A 396 -2.93 11.19 10.81
CA ALA A 396 -3.26 10.00 10.03
C ALA A 396 -4.77 9.73 10.08
N GLY A 397 -5.31 9.33 8.92
CA GLY A 397 -6.72 9.01 8.75
C GLY A 397 -7.03 8.62 7.31
N GLN A 398 -8.16 7.95 7.11
CA GLN A 398 -8.79 7.83 5.80
C GLN A 398 -9.45 9.17 5.49
N THR A 399 -9.11 9.79 4.37
CA THR A 399 -9.40 11.22 4.10
C THR A 399 -10.42 11.50 3.00
N ALA A 400 -10.87 10.50 2.26
CA ALA A 400 -11.76 10.66 1.12
C ALA A 400 -13.18 10.17 1.45
N VAL A 401 -14.18 11.01 1.17
CA VAL A 401 -15.60 10.66 1.36
C VAL A 401 -16.00 9.51 0.42
N THR A 402 -15.55 9.55 -0.82
CA THR A 402 -15.84 8.54 -1.86
C THR A 402 -15.32 7.16 -1.46
N THR A 403 -14.06 7.08 -1.03
CA THR A 403 -13.47 5.85 -0.50
C THR A 403 -14.23 5.32 0.72
N SER A 404 -14.70 6.20 1.62
CA SER A 404 -15.48 5.79 2.79
C SER A 404 -16.83 5.17 2.44
N LEU A 405 -17.44 5.58 1.32
CA LEU A 405 -18.70 5.01 0.84
C LEU A 405 -18.49 3.62 0.23
N GLN A 406 -17.33 3.42 -0.42
CA GLN A 406 -16.94 2.13 -1.01
C GLN A 406 -16.47 1.12 0.05
N ASN A 407 -15.71 1.59 1.05
CA ASN A 407 -15.15 0.74 2.11
C ASN A 407 -15.32 1.37 3.51
N PRO A 408 -16.56 1.37 4.05
CA PRO A 408 -16.88 2.02 5.32
C PRO A 408 -16.27 1.35 6.55
N VAL A 409 -16.02 0.04 6.49
CA VAL A 409 -15.36 -0.68 7.59
C VAL A 409 -13.93 -0.20 7.75
N ASP A 410 -13.18 -0.12 6.64
CA ASP A 410 -11.79 0.30 6.68
C ASP A 410 -11.65 1.78 7.08
N ASP A 411 -12.57 2.63 6.63
CA ASP A 411 -12.70 4.02 7.10
C ASP A 411 -12.89 4.10 8.62
N PHE A 412 -13.82 3.32 9.19
CA PHE A 412 -14.04 3.28 10.62
C PHE A 412 -12.81 2.77 11.39
N GLU A 413 -12.17 1.70 10.91
CA GLU A 413 -11.02 1.10 11.58
C GLU A 413 -9.80 2.02 11.60
N ILE A 414 -9.58 2.79 10.54
CA ILE A 414 -8.49 3.76 10.46
C ILE A 414 -8.81 5.00 11.30
N ASN A 415 -9.97 5.61 11.09
CA ASN A 415 -10.29 6.91 11.70
C ASN A 415 -10.76 6.79 13.14
N ALA A 416 -11.66 5.86 13.47
CA ALA A 416 -12.21 5.75 14.82
C ALA A 416 -11.34 4.84 15.70
N ARG A 417 -11.15 3.57 15.30
CA ARG A 417 -10.32 2.63 16.10
C ARG A 417 -8.86 3.06 16.16
N GLY A 418 -8.29 3.52 15.04
CA GLY A 418 -6.92 4.03 14.99
C GLY A 418 -6.69 5.22 15.94
N THR A 419 -7.65 6.14 16.06
CA THR A 419 -7.57 7.23 17.06
C THR A 419 -7.64 6.70 18.49
N LEU A 420 -8.51 5.72 18.77
CA LEU A 420 -8.54 5.08 20.09
C LEU A 420 -7.21 4.40 20.45
N ASN A 421 -6.55 3.73 19.49
CA ASN A 421 -5.23 3.15 19.73
C ASN A 421 -4.19 4.20 20.14
N VAL A 422 -4.21 5.38 19.52
CA VAL A 422 -3.33 6.50 19.88
C VAL A 422 -3.65 7.03 21.27
N LEU A 423 -4.94 7.24 21.56
CA LEU A 423 -5.39 7.75 22.86
C LEU A 423 -5.09 6.78 24.01
N GLU A 424 -5.30 5.48 23.81
CA GLU A 424 -4.97 4.43 24.78
C GLU A 424 -3.47 4.29 24.99
N ALA A 425 -2.67 4.38 23.92
CA ALA A 425 -1.21 4.38 24.02
C ALA A 425 -0.71 5.55 24.89
N ILE A 426 -1.30 6.75 24.73
CA ILE A 426 -0.98 7.91 25.57
C ILE A 426 -1.47 7.71 27.01
N ARG A 427 -2.71 7.24 27.21
CA ARG A 427 -3.28 6.96 28.53
C ARG A 427 -2.43 5.96 29.32
N ALA A 428 -1.92 4.92 28.66
CA ALA A 428 -1.06 3.90 29.26
C ALA A 428 0.26 4.48 29.80
N THR A 429 0.72 5.63 29.31
CA THR A 429 1.92 6.29 29.85
C THR A 429 1.69 6.93 31.23
N GLY A 430 0.43 7.19 31.60
CA GLY A 430 0.07 7.93 32.82
C GLY A 430 0.49 9.40 32.82
N ARG A 431 0.88 9.95 31.67
CA ARG A 431 1.36 11.34 31.51
C ARG A 431 0.29 12.20 30.82
N ALA A 432 0.24 13.48 31.20
CA ALA A 432 -0.56 14.50 30.52
C ALA A 432 0.15 14.98 29.24
N VAL A 433 0.16 14.15 28.20
CA VAL A 433 0.76 14.48 26.90
C VAL A 433 -0.27 15.21 26.03
N PRO A 434 0.01 16.43 25.53
CA PRO A 434 -0.89 17.13 24.63
C PRO A 434 -1.18 16.34 23.35
N VAL A 435 -2.46 16.20 22.99
CA VAL A 435 -2.91 15.55 21.75
C VAL A 435 -3.72 16.54 20.90
N ILE A 436 -3.24 16.84 19.69
CA ILE A 436 -3.98 17.67 18.73
C ILE A 436 -4.44 16.79 17.58
N PHE A 437 -5.76 16.72 17.40
CA PHE A 437 -6.39 15.87 16.40
C PHE A 437 -6.90 16.67 15.20
N ALA A 438 -6.57 16.20 14.00
CA ALA A 438 -7.05 16.74 12.74
C ALA A 438 -8.45 16.18 12.42
N SER A 439 -9.52 16.86 12.88
CA SER A 439 -10.91 16.57 12.53
C SER A 439 -11.31 17.27 11.22
N THR A 440 -12.61 17.39 10.95
CA THR A 440 -13.16 17.83 9.66
C THR A 440 -14.45 18.62 9.83
N ASN A 441 -14.74 19.53 8.89
CA ASN A 441 -16.02 20.21 8.81
C ASN A 441 -17.22 19.28 8.55
N LYS A 442 -16.98 18.04 8.11
CA LYS A 442 -18.03 17.04 7.85
C LYS A 442 -18.74 16.55 9.11
N VAL A 443 -18.22 16.89 10.30
CA VAL A 443 -18.92 16.65 11.57
C VAL A 443 -20.20 17.50 11.72
N TYR A 444 -20.33 18.57 10.94
CA TYR A 444 -21.53 19.42 10.89
C TYR A 444 -22.55 18.97 9.83
N GLY A 445 -22.27 17.86 9.13
CA GLY A 445 -23.18 17.29 8.12
C GLY A 445 -23.23 18.09 6.82
N ALA A 446 -24.31 17.90 6.06
CA ALA A 446 -24.51 18.58 4.78
C ALA A 446 -25.04 20.03 4.91
N LEU A 447 -25.36 20.49 6.13
CA LEU A 447 -25.93 21.81 6.43
C LEU A 447 -27.26 22.08 5.69
N GLU A 448 -28.13 21.07 5.56
CA GLU A 448 -29.38 21.15 4.78
C GLU A 448 -30.40 22.15 5.33
N ASP A 449 -30.32 22.47 6.62
CA ASP A 449 -31.14 23.48 7.29
C ASP A 449 -30.68 24.92 7.01
N VAL A 450 -29.51 25.11 6.39
CA VAL A 450 -29.04 26.43 5.97
C VAL A 450 -29.60 26.76 4.59
N ALA A 451 -30.54 27.70 4.54
CA ALA A 451 -31.07 28.21 3.28
C ALA A 451 -29.97 28.93 2.48
N MET A 452 -29.84 28.60 1.20
CA MET A 452 -28.83 29.16 0.30
C MET A 452 -29.44 30.10 -0.75
N VAL A 453 -28.69 31.14 -1.09
CA VAL A 453 -28.94 32.02 -2.23
C VAL A 453 -27.85 31.79 -3.26
N ALA A 454 -28.26 31.49 -4.50
CA ALA A 454 -27.33 31.36 -5.61
C ALA A 454 -27.02 32.74 -6.18
N GLU A 455 -25.74 33.12 -6.13
CA GLU A 455 -25.18 34.24 -6.88
C GLU A 455 -24.58 33.75 -8.20
N ASP A 456 -24.04 34.67 -9.01
CA ASP A 456 -23.52 34.34 -10.35
C ASP A 456 -22.41 33.26 -10.30
N ASP A 457 -21.45 33.41 -9.39
CA ASP A 457 -20.29 32.53 -9.27
C ASP A 457 -20.22 31.66 -8.01
N ARG A 458 -21.21 31.76 -7.10
CA ARG A 458 -21.16 31.10 -5.79
C ARG A 458 -22.53 30.89 -5.13
N HIS A 459 -22.60 29.97 -4.17
CA HIS A 459 -23.69 29.86 -3.20
C HIS A 459 -23.31 30.60 -1.91
N MET A 460 -24.26 31.37 -1.36
CA MET A 460 -24.11 32.09 -0.09
C MET A 460 -25.26 31.74 0.86
N PRO A 461 -25.03 31.70 2.18
CA PRO A 461 -26.12 31.53 3.14
C PRO A 461 -27.07 32.73 3.07
N ALA A 462 -28.38 32.45 3.12
CA ALA A 462 -29.41 33.49 3.19
C ALA A 462 -29.39 34.24 4.53
N ASP A 463 -28.90 33.59 5.58
CA ASP A 463 -28.72 34.19 6.92
C ASP A 463 -27.41 35.00 6.97
N PRO A 464 -27.47 36.33 7.18
CA PRO A 464 -26.28 37.16 7.33
C PRO A 464 -25.40 36.79 8.52
N ALA A 465 -25.92 36.11 9.55
CA ALA A 465 -25.13 35.67 10.70
C ALA A 465 -24.03 34.67 10.30
N LEU A 466 -24.27 33.88 9.24
CA LEU A 466 -23.31 32.92 8.70
C LEU A 466 -22.27 33.56 7.76
N ALA A 467 -22.32 34.88 7.54
CA ALA A 467 -21.33 35.59 6.74
C ALA A 467 -19.93 35.57 7.39
N ALA A 468 -19.86 35.44 8.73
CA ALA A 468 -18.61 35.26 9.47
C ALA A 468 -18.08 33.81 9.39
N GLY A 469 -18.91 32.87 8.92
CA GLY A 469 -18.62 31.44 8.88
C GLY A 469 -19.53 30.63 9.81
N VAL A 470 -19.29 29.32 9.83
CA VAL A 470 -19.93 28.36 10.72
C VAL A 470 -19.05 28.20 11.96
N GLY A 471 -19.61 28.48 13.15
CA GLY A 471 -18.94 28.38 14.45
C GLY A 471 -19.01 27.00 15.10
N GLU A 472 -18.34 26.84 16.25
CA GLU A 472 -18.32 25.57 16.99
C GLU A 472 -19.62 25.27 17.78
N ASP A 473 -20.50 26.26 17.92
CA ASP A 473 -21.85 26.14 18.51
C ASP A 473 -22.84 25.42 17.58
N ARG A 474 -22.48 25.28 16.29
CA ARG A 474 -23.24 24.50 15.32
C ARG A 474 -23.41 23.05 15.80
N PRO A 475 -24.65 22.50 15.82
CA PRO A 475 -24.88 21.12 16.20
C PRO A 475 -24.10 20.13 15.34
N LEU A 476 -23.57 19.08 15.97
CA LEU A 476 -22.97 17.96 15.26
C LEU A 476 -24.05 17.12 14.60
N SER A 477 -23.83 16.78 13.34
CA SER A 477 -24.72 15.95 12.54
C SER A 477 -23.88 15.16 11.54
N PHE A 478 -23.28 14.06 11.99
CA PHE A 478 -22.33 13.31 11.18
C PHE A 478 -23.01 12.77 9.92
N CYS A 479 -22.40 13.05 8.76
CA CYS A 479 -22.90 12.62 7.45
C CYS A 479 -21.80 11.88 6.70
N THR A 480 -22.16 10.80 5.99
CA THR A 480 -21.26 9.84 5.33
C THR A 480 -20.41 9.01 6.31
N PRO A 481 -19.92 7.82 5.92
CA PRO A 481 -19.04 7.02 6.78
C PRO A 481 -17.81 7.80 7.26
N TYR A 482 -17.14 8.56 6.38
CA TYR A 482 -16.04 9.46 6.73
C TYR A 482 -16.41 10.48 7.81
N GLY A 483 -17.56 11.16 7.67
CA GLY A 483 -18.01 12.12 8.68
C GLY A 483 -18.34 11.45 10.02
N CYS A 484 -18.90 10.24 9.98
CA CYS A 484 -19.16 9.43 11.17
C CYS A 484 -17.87 9.00 11.87
N SER A 485 -16.90 8.42 11.14
CA SER A 485 -15.66 7.91 11.75
C SER A 485 -14.78 9.05 12.29
N LYS A 486 -14.64 10.16 11.56
CA LYS A 486 -13.97 11.37 12.06
C LYS A 486 -14.71 12.03 13.22
N GLY A 487 -16.04 12.03 13.19
CA GLY A 487 -16.89 12.55 14.27
C GLY A 487 -16.77 11.73 15.56
N VAL A 488 -16.75 10.40 15.44
CA VAL A 488 -16.49 9.50 16.58
C VAL A 488 -15.11 9.77 17.18
N ALA A 489 -14.07 9.87 16.35
CA ALA A 489 -12.72 10.19 16.79
C ALA A 489 -12.63 11.58 17.45
N ASP A 490 -13.25 12.61 16.87
CA ASP A 490 -13.39 13.98 17.41
C ASP A 490 -13.95 13.94 18.84
N GLN A 491 -15.06 13.22 19.03
CA GLN A 491 -15.69 13.12 20.33
C GLN A 491 -14.85 12.33 21.34
N TYR A 492 -14.18 11.24 20.93
CA TYR A 492 -13.30 10.50 21.84
C TYR A 492 -12.09 11.31 22.28
N VAL A 493 -11.48 12.10 21.40
CA VAL A 493 -10.36 12.99 21.78
C VAL A 493 -10.80 14.00 22.83
N LEU A 494 -11.97 14.62 22.65
CA LEU A 494 -12.52 15.56 23.64
C LEU A 494 -12.94 14.88 24.94
N ASP A 495 -13.48 13.66 24.87
CA ASP A 495 -13.88 12.92 26.06
C ASP A 495 -12.67 12.44 26.85
N TYR A 496 -11.57 12.03 26.20
CA TYR A 496 -10.36 11.60 26.90
C TYR A 496 -9.71 12.73 27.72
N ALA A 497 -9.87 13.98 27.29
CA ALA A 497 -9.51 15.12 28.12
C ALA A 497 -10.37 15.22 29.39
N LYS A 498 -11.67 14.98 29.30
CA LYS A 498 -12.60 15.05 30.44
C LYS A 498 -12.47 13.86 31.38
N SER A 499 -12.40 12.67 30.81
CA SER A 499 -12.43 11.38 31.50
C SER A 499 -11.08 11.01 32.10
N TYR A 500 -9.98 11.38 31.45
CA TYR A 500 -8.62 10.96 31.84
C TYR A 500 -7.62 12.11 32.01
N GLY A 501 -8.04 13.37 31.80
CA GLY A 501 -7.16 14.52 31.97
C GLY A 501 -6.06 14.65 30.93
N ILE A 502 -6.19 14.03 29.76
CA ILE A 502 -5.22 14.13 28.65
C ILE A 502 -5.45 15.47 27.93
N PRO A 503 -4.52 16.45 27.99
CA PRO A 503 -4.73 17.76 27.36
C PRO A 503 -4.94 17.57 25.86
N SER A 504 -6.08 17.98 25.34
CA SER A 504 -6.44 17.63 23.98
C SER A 504 -7.14 18.77 23.26
N ALA A 505 -6.85 18.93 21.97
CA ALA A 505 -7.58 19.86 21.13
C ALA A 505 -7.95 19.22 19.79
N VAL A 506 -9.12 19.60 19.28
CA VAL A 506 -9.62 19.09 18.02
C VAL A 506 -9.73 20.23 17.01
N LEU A 507 -9.09 20.10 15.86
CA LEU A 507 -9.18 21.04 14.76
C LEU A 507 -10.18 20.53 13.72
N ARG A 508 -11.37 21.11 13.66
CA ARG A 508 -12.40 20.83 12.65
C ARG A 508 -12.10 21.61 11.39
N MET A 509 -11.31 20.99 10.52
CA MET A 509 -10.71 21.68 9.38
C MET A 509 -11.67 21.83 8.20
N SER A 510 -11.56 22.97 7.53
CA SER A 510 -12.04 23.18 6.16
C SER A 510 -10.96 22.75 5.14
N CYS A 511 -10.83 23.44 4.01
CA CYS A 511 -9.92 23.08 2.93
C CYS A 511 -8.50 23.61 3.16
N ILE A 512 -7.55 22.71 3.41
CA ILE A 512 -6.12 23.04 3.49
C ILE A 512 -5.43 22.72 2.16
N TYR A 513 -4.55 23.61 1.70
CA TYR A 513 -3.78 23.43 0.45
C TYR A 513 -2.37 24.02 0.54
N GLY A 514 -1.45 23.52 -0.29
CA GLY A 514 -0.07 24.02 -0.33
C GLY A 514 0.97 22.99 -0.77
N PRO A 515 2.27 23.33 -0.68
CA PRO A 515 3.37 22.45 -1.06
C PRO A 515 3.32 21.07 -0.40
N ARG A 516 3.88 20.05 -1.08
CA ARG A 516 3.86 18.62 -0.67
C ARG A 516 2.48 17.96 -0.68
N GLN A 517 1.43 18.63 -1.16
CA GLN A 517 0.11 18.03 -1.39
C GLN A 517 0.07 17.31 -2.75
N PHE A 518 -0.14 16.00 -2.74
CA PHE A 518 -0.41 15.21 -3.95
C PHE A 518 -1.92 15.06 -4.13
N GLY A 519 -2.55 16.13 -4.64
CA GLY A 519 -3.99 16.21 -4.82
C GLY A 519 -4.50 15.23 -5.89
N THR A 520 -5.61 14.56 -5.58
CA THR A 520 -6.35 13.65 -6.47
C THR A 520 -7.78 14.16 -6.64
N GLU A 521 -8.55 13.54 -7.54
CA GLU A 521 -9.94 13.92 -7.77
C GLU A 521 -10.79 13.79 -6.48
N ASP A 522 -10.47 12.82 -5.64
CA ASP A 522 -11.16 12.56 -4.38
C ASP A 522 -10.68 13.43 -3.21
N GLN A 523 -9.51 14.07 -3.30
CA GLN A 523 -8.93 14.82 -2.18
C GLN A 523 -7.98 15.94 -2.59
N GLY A 524 -8.15 17.10 -1.94
CA GLY A 524 -7.26 18.25 -2.12
C GLY A 524 -7.53 18.96 -3.45
N TRP A 525 -8.79 19.37 -3.64
CA TRP A 525 -9.31 19.88 -4.92
C TRP A 525 -8.52 21.05 -5.51
N VAL A 526 -7.99 21.96 -4.66
CA VAL A 526 -7.16 23.09 -5.11
C VAL A 526 -5.87 22.61 -5.79
N ALA A 527 -5.15 21.68 -5.15
CA ALA A 527 -3.95 21.09 -5.74
C ALA A 527 -4.29 20.22 -6.95
N HIS A 528 -5.38 19.46 -6.91
CA HIS A 528 -5.81 18.63 -8.02
C HIS A 528 -6.10 19.46 -9.29
N PHE A 529 -6.89 20.52 -9.18
CA PHE A 529 -7.22 21.41 -10.30
C PHE A 529 -5.96 22.01 -10.91
N LEU A 530 -5.03 22.47 -10.07
CA LEU A 530 -3.79 23.06 -10.54
C LEU A 530 -2.88 22.02 -11.22
N ILE A 531 -2.79 20.79 -10.68
CA ILE A 531 -2.05 19.69 -11.31
C ILE A 531 -2.64 19.34 -12.68
N GLN A 532 -3.97 19.19 -12.81
CA GLN A 532 -4.60 18.89 -14.10
C GLN A 532 -4.40 20.03 -15.10
N ALA A 533 -4.59 21.27 -14.65
CA ALA A 533 -4.37 22.46 -15.47
C ALA A 533 -2.93 22.58 -15.97
N LEU A 534 -1.92 22.25 -15.15
CA LEU A 534 -0.52 22.26 -15.57
C LEU A 534 -0.19 21.11 -16.54
N LYS A 535 -0.82 19.94 -16.36
CA LYS A 535 -0.70 18.81 -17.29
C LYS A 535 -1.44 19.02 -18.62
N GLY A 536 -2.38 19.97 -18.67
CA GLY A 536 -3.25 20.20 -19.83
C GLY A 536 -4.39 19.19 -19.94
N ASN A 537 -4.78 18.59 -18.82
CA ASN A 537 -5.89 17.65 -18.73
C ASN A 537 -7.18 18.39 -18.38
N ALA A 538 -8.32 17.79 -18.71
CA ALA A 538 -9.63 18.27 -18.29
C ALA A 538 -9.82 18.21 -16.77
N ILE A 539 -10.66 19.10 -16.24
CA ILE A 539 -11.05 19.17 -14.83
C ILE A 539 -12.51 18.76 -14.69
N SER A 540 -12.80 17.78 -13.84
CA SER A 540 -14.16 17.40 -13.45
C SER A 540 -14.65 18.27 -12.27
N VAL A 541 -15.82 18.86 -12.41
CA VAL A 541 -16.54 19.59 -11.35
C VAL A 541 -17.81 18.83 -11.01
N TYR A 542 -17.97 18.45 -9.74
CA TYR A 542 -19.19 17.81 -9.25
C TYR A 542 -20.17 18.87 -8.76
N GLY A 543 -21.40 18.82 -9.25
CA GLY A 543 -22.40 19.87 -9.03
C GLY A 543 -22.22 21.05 -10.01
N ASP A 544 -22.62 22.24 -9.60
CA ASP A 544 -22.64 23.43 -10.46
C ASP A 544 -21.36 24.28 -10.39
N GLY A 545 -20.38 23.90 -9.56
CA GLY A 545 -19.12 24.63 -9.34
C GLY A 545 -19.27 25.91 -8.50
N ARG A 546 -20.47 26.21 -7.99
CA ARG A 546 -20.74 27.39 -7.15
C ARG A 546 -20.57 27.10 -5.66
N GLN A 547 -20.32 25.85 -5.27
CA GLN A 547 -20.09 25.54 -3.86
C GLN A 547 -18.85 26.27 -3.32
N VAL A 548 -18.96 26.79 -2.09
CA VAL A 548 -17.95 27.66 -1.47
C VAL A 548 -17.22 26.93 -0.36
N ARG A 549 -15.89 27.07 -0.35
CA ARG A 549 -15.02 26.66 0.74
C ARG A 549 -14.07 27.80 1.07
N ASP A 550 -13.77 28.00 2.35
CA ASP A 550 -12.60 28.77 2.73
C ASP A 550 -11.33 27.92 2.60
N VAL A 551 -10.37 28.43 1.83
CA VAL A 551 -9.10 27.74 1.58
C VAL A 551 -8.01 28.32 2.47
N LEU A 552 -7.28 27.46 3.18
CA LEU A 552 -6.19 27.84 4.08
C LEU A 552 -4.86 27.30 3.57
N HIS A 553 -3.85 28.17 3.46
CA HIS A 553 -2.51 27.75 3.07
C HIS A 553 -1.86 26.92 4.19
N VAL A 554 -1.11 25.87 3.84
CA VAL A 554 -0.52 24.91 4.79
C VAL A 554 0.38 25.57 5.83
N ALA A 555 1.10 26.64 5.48
CA ALA A 555 1.95 27.37 6.42
C ALA A 555 1.13 27.98 7.58
N ASP A 556 -0.04 28.55 7.28
CA ASP A 556 -0.94 29.08 8.31
C ASP A 556 -1.57 27.94 9.13
N ALA A 557 -1.87 26.80 8.50
CA ALA A 557 -2.35 25.62 9.22
C ALA A 557 -1.28 25.09 10.20
N VAL A 558 -0.03 24.96 9.77
CA VAL A 558 1.10 24.56 10.64
C VAL A 558 1.26 25.54 11.80
N ALA A 559 1.16 26.85 11.55
CA ALA A 559 1.18 27.85 12.60
C ALA A 559 0.05 27.64 13.63
N ALA A 560 -1.17 27.27 13.19
CA ALA A 560 -2.28 26.95 14.09
C ALA A 560 -1.95 25.76 14.99
N TYR A 561 -1.45 24.66 14.42
CA TYR A 561 -1.02 23.48 15.17
C TYR A 561 0.03 23.82 16.24
N ARG A 562 1.04 24.63 15.88
CA ARG A 562 2.12 25.06 16.80
C ARG A 562 1.59 25.93 17.94
N ARG A 563 0.71 26.89 17.62
CA ARG A 563 0.10 27.79 18.61
C ARG A 563 -0.81 27.03 19.58
N LEU A 564 -1.57 26.08 19.08
CA LEU A 564 -2.45 25.25 19.88
C LEU A 564 -1.67 24.29 20.80
N MET A 565 -0.55 23.76 20.32
CA MET A 565 0.35 22.95 21.16
C MET A 565 0.88 23.79 22.33
N ALA A 566 1.38 25.00 22.05
CA ALA A 566 1.86 25.91 23.09
C ALA A 566 0.75 26.32 24.08
N HIS A 567 -0.48 26.51 23.60
CA HIS A 567 -1.65 26.78 24.44
C HIS A 567 -1.92 25.61 25.41
N LEU A 568 -1.94 24.37 24.93
CA LEU A 568 -2.13 23.19 25.78
C LEU A 568 -0.98 22.99 26.78
N GLU A 569 0.27 23.19 26.35
CA GLU A 569 1.46 23.13 27.22
C GLU A 569 1.43 24.19 28.33
N ALA A 570 0.82 25.35 28.06
CA ALA A 570 0.62 26.42 29.03
C ALA A 570 -0.58 26.18 29.99
N GLY A 571 -1.23 25.01 29.91
CA GLY A 571 -2.40 24.68 30.73
C GLY A 571 -3.72 25.23 30.19
N GLY A 572 -3.77 25.55 28.90
CA GLY A 572 -4.98 25.96 28.20
C GLY A 572 -6.06 24.86 28.14
N GLY A 573 -7.30 25.27 27.89
CA GLY A 573 -8.47 24.40 27.94
C GLY A 573 -8.51 23.39 26.79
N SER A 574 -8.98 22.17 27.07
CA SER A 574 -9.22 21.16 26.04
C SER A 574 -10.58 21.37 25.36
N ARG A 575 -10.58 21.66 24.06
CA ARG A 575 -11.81 21.90 23.28
C ARG A 575 -11.62 21.69 21.78
N ALA A 576 -12.72 21.76 21.03
CA ALA A 576 -12.70 21.84 19.58
C ALA A 576 -12.60 23.30 19.11
N PHE A 577 -11.92 23.48 17.98
CA PHE A 577 -11.80 24.72 17.24
C PHE A 577 -12.02 24.46 15.75
N ASN A 578 -12.71 25.36 15.07
CA ASN A 578 -12.77 25.38 13.63
C ASN A 578 -11.47 25.97 13.06
N LEU A 579 -10.97 25.36 11.97
CA LEU A 579 -9.76 25.83 11.29
C LEU A 579 -10.01 25.93 9.78
N GLY A 580 -9.82 27.12 9.23
CA GLY A 580 -9.96 27.37 7.80
C GLY A 580 -9.43 28.75 7.42
N GLY A 581 -9.62 29.12 6.16
CA GLY A 581 -9.18 30.42 5.64
C GLY A 581 -10.04 31.59 6.10
N GLY A 582 -11.22 31.30 6.67
CA GLY A 582 -12.21 32.28 7.06
C GLY A 582 -12.84 33.02 5.88
N PRO A 583 -13.73 33.98 6.14
CA PRO A 583 -14.49 34.70 5.10
C PRO A 583 -13.62 35.39 4.04
N ARG A 584 -12.41 35.86 4.41
CA ARG A 584 -11.47 36.52 3.48
C ARG A 584 -10.94 35.58 2.39
N ASN A 585 -10.88 34.29 2.68
CA ASN A 585 -10.40 33.25 1.77
C ASN A 585 -11.52 32.30 1.32
N ALA A 586 -12.79 32.70 1.47
CA ALA A 586 -13.95 31.97 0.97
C ALA A 586 -14.06 32.08 -0.55
N VAL A 587 -13.91 30.95 -1.25
CA VAL A 587 -13.90 30.87 -2.71
C VAL A 587 -14.77 29.73 -3.22
N SER A 588 -15.36 29.92 -4.41
CA SER A 588 -16.00 28.85 -5.16
C SER A 588 -15.04 28.14 -6.11
N LEU A 589 -15.42 26.95 -6.56
CA LEU A 589 -14.65 26.20 -7.57
C LEU A 589 -14.50 27.03 -8.87
N ARG A 590 -15.57 27.71 -9.31
CA ARG A 590 -15.54 28.63 -10.47
C ARG A 590 -14.54 29.77 -10.32
N GLN A 591 -14.35 30.29 -9.10
CA GLN A 591 -13.37 31.35 -8.85
C GLN A 591 -11.95 30.85 -8.94
N VAL A 592 -11.67 29.67 -8.39
CA VAL A 592 -10.35 29.06 -8.47
C VAL A 592 -10.02 28.65 -9.91
N ILE A 593 -10.96 28.08 -10.67
CA ILE A 593 -10.77 27.76 -12.10
C ILE A 593 -10.36 29.01 -12.89
N ARG A 594 -11.09 30.12 -12.76
CA ARG A 594 -10.75 31.40 -13.44
C ARG A 594 -9.38 31.92 -13.04
N GLU A 595 -8.98 31.76 -11.78
CA GLU A 595 -7.66 32.18 -11.33
C GLU A 595 -6.56 31.26 -11.88
N ILE A 596 -6.81 29.96 -12.01
CA ILE A 596 -5.88 29.03 -12.66
C ILE A 596 -5.76 29.33 -14.15
N GLU A 597 -6.85 29.66 -14.86
CA GLU A 597 -6.79 30.15 -16.26
C GLU A 597 -5.92 31.39 -16.38
N ARG A 598 -6.05 32.34 -15.45
CA ARG A 598 -5.22 33.55 -15.38
C ARG A 598 -3.75 33.22 -15.16
N LEU A 599 -3.45 32.30 -14.24
CA LEU A 599 -2.07 31.87 -13.92
C LEU A 599 -1.44 31.06 -15.07
N THR A 600 -2.24 30.23 -15.75
CA THR A 600 -1.75 29.37 -16.84
C THR A 600 -1.77 30.04 -18.21
N GLY A 601 -2.46 31.17 -18.36
CA GLY A 601 -2.56 31.90 -19.62
C GLY A 601 -3.37 31.18 -20.71
N ARG A 602 -4.14 30.14 -20.37
CA ARG A 602 -4.97 29.37 -21.31
C ARG A 602 -6.34 29.03 -20.70
N PRO A 603 -7.38 28.88 -21.53
CA PRO A 603 -8.66 28.35 -21.05
C PRO A 603 -8.50 26.89 -20.60
N LEU A 604 -9.29 26.50 -19.60
CA LEU A 604 -9.31 25.12 -19.10
C LEU A 604 -10.52 24.36 -19.66
N GLU A 605 -10.33 23.09 -20.00
CA GLU A 605 -11.44 22.19 -20.31
C GLU A 605 -12.08 21.72 -18.99
N VAL A 606 -13.36 22.04 -18.79
CA VAL A 606 -14.09 21.74 -17.55
C VAL A 606 -15.34 20.93 -17.87
N GLY A 607 -15.41 19.72 -17.34
CA GLY A 607 -16.59 18.86 -17.37
C GLY A 607 -17.39 18.98 -16.08
N PHE A 608 -18.72 18.81 -16.17
CA PHE A 608 -19.61 18.81 -15.00
C PHE A 608 -20.22 17.43 -14.79
N ALA A 609 -20.30 17.00 -13.54
CA ALA A 609 -20.87 15.74 -13.10
C ALA A 609 -21.87 15.96 -11.94
N ASP A 610 -22.62 14.91 -11.58
CA ASP A 610 -23.61 14.98 -10.50
C ASP A 610 -22.98 15.34 -9.14
N TRP A 611 -23.79 15.85 -8.23
CA TRP A 611 -23.35 16.21 -6.88
C TRP A 611 -22.79 15.00 -6.11
N ARG A 612 -21.71 15.22 -5.35
CA ARG A 612 -21.21 14.21 -4.40
C ARG A 612 -22.13 14.12 -3.19
N GLN A 613 -22.32 12.91 -2.68
CA GLN A 613 -23.12 12.67 -1.48
C GLN A 613 -22.51 13.41 -0.27
N GLY A 614 -23.35 14.18 0.44
CA GLY A 614 -22.94 14.94 1.62
C GLY A 614 -22.06 16.17 1.30
N ASP A 615 -22.02 16.63 0.05
CA ASP A 615 -21.31 17.86 -0.29
C ASP A 615 -22.07 19.08 0.25
N GLN A 616 -21.35 19.99 0.90
CA GLN A 616 -21.94 21.21 1.45
C GLN A 616 -21.96 22.29 0.36
N LEU A 617 -23.07 23.00 0.17
CA LEU A 617 -23.07 24.12 -0.78
C LEU A 617 -22.17 25.27 -0.29
N TYR A 618 -22.05 25.44 1.01
CA TYR A 618 -21.23 26.47 1.64
C TYR A 618 -20.61 25.92 2.93
N PHE A 619 -19.31 26.07 3.10
CA PHE A 619 -18.66 25.94 4.41
C PHE A 619 -17.51 26.93 4.49
N VAL A 620 -17.57 27.82 5.47
CA VAL A 620 -16.50 28.73 5.84
C VAL A 620 -16.30 28.58 7.34
N ALA A 621 -15.07 28.37 7.80
CA ALA A 621 -14.80 28.27 9.23
C ALA A 621 -14.87 29.67 9.87
N ASP A 622 -15.74 29.84 10.88
CA ASP A 622 -15.51 30.91 11.85
C ASP A 622 -14.35 30.47 12.76
N THR A 623 -13.27 31.25 12.77
CA THR A 623 -12.03 30.91 13.50
C THR A 623 -11.86 31.74 14.77
N ALA A 624 -12.83 32.58 15.14
CA ALA A 624 -12.70 33.55 16.23
C ALA A 624 -12.28 32.93 17.57
N ALA A 625 -12.76 31.71 17.89
CA ALA A 625 -12.36 31.00 19.11
C ALA A 625 -10.86 30.64 19.12
N LEU A 626 -10.33 30.15 17.99
CA LEU A 626 -8.92 29.82 17.86
C LEU A 626 -8.04 31.08 17.92
N GLU A 627 -8.46 32.16 17.25
CA GLU A 627 -7.74 33.44 17.27
C GLU A 627 -7.69 34.01 18.69
N ALA A 628 -8.81 34.00 19.41
CA ALA A 628 -8.90 34.54 20.76
C ALA A 628 -8.02 33.78 21.77
N GLU A 629 -7.96 32.45 21.69
CA GLU A 629 -7.26 31.61 22.68
C GLU A 629 -5.76 31.45 22.40
N THR A 630 -5.33 31.65 21.15
CA THR A 630 -3.94 31.35 20.74
C THR A 630 -3.22 32.52 20.08
N GLY A 631 -3.93 33.59 19.74
CA GLY A 631 -3.41 34.71 18.96
C GLY A 631 -3.06 34.35 17.51
N TRP A 632 -3.50 33.19 17.03
CA TRP A 632 -3.35 32.78 15.63
C TRP A 632 -4.28 33.60 14.72
N SER A 633 -3.90 33.76 13.45
CA SER A 633 -4.77 34.29 12.39
C SER A 633 -4.25 33.84 11.04
N ALA A 634 -5.12 33.58 10.06
CA ALA A 634 -4.70 33.29 8.69
C ALA A 634 -4.09 34.54 8.02
N GLY A 635 -2.85 34.42 7.54
CA GLY A 635 -2.08 35.53 6.97
C GLY A 635 -2.01 35.53 5.45
N ILE A 636 -2.08 34.34 4.82
CA ILE A 636 -1.85 34.18 3.38
C ILE A 636 -3.18 34.26 2.63
N GLY A 637 -3.25 35.16 1.64
CA GLY A 637 -4.43 35.28 0.77
C GLY A 637 -4.51 34.13 -0.23
N TRP A 638 -5.73 33.67 -0.56
CA TRP A 638 -5.91 32.49 -1.41
C TRP A 638 -5.25 32.59 -2.80
N ARG A 639 -5.24 33.79 -3.42
CA ARG A 639 -4.58 34.02 -4.72
C ARG A 639 -3.06 33.92 -4.62
N GLU A 640 -2.49 34.49 -3.55
CA GLU A 640 -1.06 34.42 -3.26
C GLU A 640 -0.65 32.97 -3.02
N GLY A 641 -1.36 32.25 -2.14
CA GLY A 641 -1.06 30.85 -1.87
C GLY A 641 -1.26 29.96 -3.10
N LEU A 642 -2.24 30.24 -3.97
CA LEU A 642 -2.46 29.48 -5.21
C LEU A 642 -1.32 29.69 -6.21
N ALA A 643 -0.83 30.93 -6.35
CA ALA A 643 0.34 31.24 -7.17
C ALA A 643 1.60 30.55 -6.62
N GLY A 644 1.81 30.59 -5.30
CA GLY A 644 2.93 29.90 -4.65
C GLY A 644 2.89 28.38 -4.84
N LEU A 645 1.71 27.78 -4.78
CA LEU A 645 1.54 26.35 -5.09
C LEU A 645 1.85 26.04 -6.56
N ALA A 646 1.46 26.92 -7.49
CA ALA A 646 1.76 26.74 -8.91
C ALA A 646 3.27 26.77 -9.18
N ASP A 647 3.98 27.72 -8.57
CA ASP A 647 5.43 27.81 -8.66
C ASP A 647 6.10 26.57 -8.05
N TRP A 648 5.64 26.10 -6.87
CA TRP A 648 6.17 24.88 -6.26
C TRP A 648 5.98 23.64 -7.14
N LEU A 649 4.79 23.46 -7.73
CA LEU A 649 4.50 22.34 -8.63
C LEU A 649 5.37 22.39 -9.90
N ALA A 650 5.61 23.58 -10.44
CA ALA A 650 6.46 23.73 -11.61
C ALA A 650 7.91 23.34 -11.33
N GLU A 651 8.47 23.78 -10.21
CA GLU A 651 9.85 23.50 -9.80
C GLU A 651 10.06 22.03 -9.43
N HIS A 652 9.16 21.44 -8.63
CA HIS A 652 9.40 20.15 -7.99
C HIS A 652 8.80 18.95 -8.72
N ARG A 653 7.86 19.17 -9.64
CA ARG A 653 7.24 18.10 -10.44
C ARG A 653 7.55 18.22 -11.93
N GLY A 654 8.37 19.19 -12.34
CA GLY A 654 8.73 19.42 -13.75
C GLY A 654 7.51 19.77 -14.61
N LEU A 655 6.41 20.20 -13.99
CA LEU A 655 5.19 20.63 -14.66
C LEU A 655 5.43 22.05 -15.16
N GLY A 656 6.05 22.17 -16.34
CA GLY A 656 6.58 23.43 -16.87
C GLY A 656 5.66 24.64 -16.67
N ARG A 657 6.25 25.80 -16.36
CA ARG A 657 5.51 27.06 -16.27
C ARG A 657 4.99 27.41 -17.66
N PRO A 658 3.68 27.66 -17.86
CA PRO A 658 3.26 28.21 -19.14
C PRO A 658 3.85 29.61 -19.28
N GLU A 659 4.53 29.87 -20.41
CA GLU A 659 4.96 31.23 -20.74
C GLU A 659 3.72 32.13 -20.82
N PRO A 660 3.70 33.30 -20.17
CA PRO A 660 2.61 34.25 -20.34
C PRO A 660 2.54 34.64 -21.82
N ALA A 661 1.37 34.45 -22.44
CA ALA A 661 1.14 34.79 -23.84
C ALA A 661 1.59 36.23 -24.09
N ARG A 662 2.60 36.42 -24.97
CA ARG A 662 2.98 37.74 -25.47
C ARG A 662 1.74 38.36 -26.09
N ARG A 663 1.26 39.47 -25.50
CA ARG A 663 0.21 40.29 -26.10
C ARG A 663 0.63 40.60 -27.54
N ARG A 664 -0.11 40.08 -28.52
CA ARG A 664 0.01 40.56 -29.90
C ARG A 664 -0.45 42.02 -29.87
N ALA A 665 0.47 42.92 -30.23
CA ALA A 665 0.25 44.35 -30.32
C ALA A 665 -0.78 44.68 -31.41
#